data_AF-A0A5C7XIQ6-F1
#
_entry.id   AF-A0A5C7XIQ6-F1
#
_cell.length_a   1.000
_cell.length_b   1.000
_cell.length_c   1.000
_cell.angle_alpha   90.00
_cell.angle_beta   90.00
_cell.angle_gamma   90.00
#
_symmetry.space_group_name_H-M   'P 1'
#
loop_
_entity.id
_entity.type
_entity.pdbx_description
1 polymer ?
#
loop_
_entity_poly.entity_id
_entity_poly.type
_entity_poly.pdbx_seq_one_letter_code
_entity_poly.pdbx_strand_id
1 'polypeptide(L)'
;MDPAAATNADAAQETPRDRLYRLRREVDQQDDNVQHPDDLMRIAEFREGASLLASTAFSPTDVVDALGASGYALPCMAAVALRERQDVTAQAAMTATLPFGGYPLRFLFDWLQAQSDARALPWLLRHARGWWWDAPGVRQRARDYFRWAQANPPQGDAEAMAFDELNDDAVQDIEGVLQRFQEPALAPYLAQIGDESRRRREKHTLGGIGRVWSPPADTAIVDHPDLLRDLDKLHELLNAPRPKSILVCGEHGIGKSTLVDRLFARLHAEGWLLFEASAAEVLAGQTYSGELEARIRDLLAALDRPRALWRVQDFFDLLHKGSHKQDPRGILDLLLPAMERGRLLMLGEMTPQQSAQLLLARPVLRHHAELATLRSPDDAAMRDVLARWAGARETALGRSAIETRTLDEAQRMAAQYFPEQHEPGRTLRLLDETLRTALSEEPPRLPLDGEALLRAIASRSGLPLDVLDDRQSLDLEQLRAFFRKRVIGQDEAVECLVDRIAMLKAGLVDAGRPIGVFLFAGPTGTGKTELAKTLGELLFGSSERLLRIDMSEYQSEDAAWRLTDDGHDGSARSLTARIREQPFSVVLLDEFEKAHPKVWDLFLQVFDDGRLSDRSGRVADFRHSIIILTSNVGSTLARNAGPGFTSVAGGYSRGAVEKALFETFRREFLNRLDRIVLFNPLDRTLMREILHKELQRAMDRRGLRNKDWAVEWEPSAIEFLLDRGFTPDLGARPVRRAIEQHLLAPLARSIVEHRTPQGDQFLFVRSVGDRLEAEFVDPNVPASNAPPSAARDGDPRALVYAPEASAEAIETLRAAFTRLADALDAPAWSDARDADYARMNERDFWSQPTRFEVLDRIERRHRIESAFETARRLDERLARDGTDPAFVARHAQLLWLTELAVESVSRQRPQDALLWLSVSESDLKRDPAQARLWWQRLLAMYMAWADRRHMRVDTLEQDATACRARVAIRGFGALALLEAEHGLHAFEYDTADGGTARIVAAVRVAPDSPGRARPSRAQNANGHNLVDGHAEDELRICRRYRAAPSPLVRDSVRGWRSGRYDRVLAGEFDAIPVGED
;
A
#
# COMPACT_ATOMS: atom_id res chain seq x y z
N MET A 1 42.51 64.88 47.63
CA MET A 1 43.67 64.85 48.55
C MET A 1 43.20 64.25 49.85
N ASP A 2 43.83 63.12 50.16
CA ASP A 2 43.94 62.33 51.37
C ASP A 2 42.77 61.96 52.32
N PRO A 3 42.83 60.71 52.85
CA PRO A 3 41.90 60.10 53.77
C PRO A 3 42.27 60.38 55.24
N ALA A 4 41.50 59.78 56.15
CA ALA A 4 41.68 59.68 57.61
C ALA A 4 40.88 60.66 58.47
N ALA A 5 39.65 60.26 58.78
CA ALA A 5 39.15 60.22 60.15
C ALA A 5 38.01 59.19 60.26
N ALA A 6 38.38 57.92 60.43
CA ALA A 6 37.59 56.99 61.25
C ALA A 6 37.62 57.56 62.69
N THR A 7 36.58 57.51 63.52
CA THR A 7 35.78 56.36 63.94
C THR A 7 34.57 56.87 64.73
N ASN A 8 33.38 56.30 64.52
CA ASN A 8 32.68 55.57 65.58
C ASN A 8 31.54 54.72 64.99
N ALA A 9 31.48 53.50 65.51
CA ALA A 9 30.56 52.43 65.14
C ALA A 9 29.13 52.74 65.58
N ASP A 10 28.17 52.31 64.75
CA ASP A 10 26.81 52.00 65.18
C ASP A 10 26.43 50.63 64.64
N ALA A 11 25.98 49.77 65.55
CA ALA A 11 25.73 48.34 65.33
C ALA A 11 24.62 48.10 64.31
N ALA A 12 24.85 47.18 63.36
CA ALA A 12 23.79 46.63 62.54
C ALA A 12 22.77 45.94 63.46
N GLN A 13 21.54 46.45 63.53
CA GLN A 13 20.47 45.87 64.34
C GLN A 13 20.16 44.46 63.82
N GLU A 14 20.39 43.44 64.65
CA GLU A 14 20.04 42.05 64.36
C GLU A 14 18.54 41.93 64.09
N THR A 15 18.14 41.39 62.92
CA THR A 15 16.71 41.22 62.63
C THR A 15 16.11 40.14 63.56
N PRO A 16 14.79 40.19 63.86
CA PRO A 16 14.15 39.15 64.68
C PRO A 16 14.36 37.73 64.15
N ARG A 17 14.42 37.58 62.82
CA ARG A 17 14.66 36.29 62.15
C ARG A 17 16.11 35.82 62.34
N ASP A 18 17.09 36.72 62.23
CA ASP A 18 18.50 36.40 62.49
C ASP A 18 18.72 35.98 63.95
N ARG A 19 18.06 36.69 64.88
CA ARG A 19 18.06 36.35 66.31
C ARG A 19 17.47 34.97 66.57
N LEU A 20 16.34 34.65 65.94
CA LEU A 20 15.71 33.33 66.09
C LEU A 20 16.62 32.19 65.59
N TYR A 21 17.29 32.36 64.45
CA TYR A 21 18.23 31.35 63.94
C TYR A 21 19.51 31.26 64.77
N ARG A 22 19.96 32.35 65.40
CA ARG A 22 21.05 32.32 66.37
C ARG A 22 20.64 31.53 67.62
N LEU A 23 19.49 31.84 68.22
CA LEU A 23 18.95 31.12 69.39
C LEU A 23 18.75 29.64 69.10
N ARG A 24 18.25 29.29 67.90
CA ARG A 24 18.17 27.89 67.44
C ARG A 24 19.53 27.20 67.48
N ARG A 25 20.57 27.83 66.91
CA ARG A 25 21.94 27.25 66.90
C ARG A 25 22.53 27.09 68.29
N GLU A 26 22.24 28.04 69.19
CA GLU A 26 22.69 27.97 70.59
C GLU A 26 21.99 26.84 71.35
N VAL A 27 20.72 26.56 71.07
CA VAL A 27 20.00 25.39 71.62
C VAL A 27 20.52 24.10 71.02
N ASP A 28 20.73 24.03 69.70
CA ASP A 28 21.29 22.86 69.02
C ASP A 28 22.73 22.53 69.52
N GLN A 29 23.50 23.52 69.99
CA GLN A 29 24.83 23.30 70.61
C GLN A 29 24.77 22.68 72.01
N GLN A 30 23.60 22.71 72.65
CA GLN A 30 23.38 22.13 73.98
C GLN A 30 22.71 20.75 73.91
N ASP A 31 22.70 20.09 72.73
CA ASP A 31 22.01 18.82 72.47
C ASP A 31 22.37 17.71 73.47
N ASP A 32 23.65 17.61 73.85
CA ASP A 32 24.14 16.63 74.84
C ASP A 32 23.47 16.76 76.22
N ASN A 33 22.89 17.92 76.53
CA ASN A 33 22.18 18.19 77.79
C ASN A 33 20.67 17.89 77.71
N VAL A 34 20.15 17.48 76.55
CA VAL A 34 18.71 17.29 76.32
C VAL A 34 18.37 15.80 76.20
N GLN A 35 18.01 15.16 77.33
CA GLN A 35 17.61 13.75 77.35
C GLN A 35 16.10 13.55 77.22
N HIS A 36 15.31 14.54 77.64
CA HIS A 36 13.86 14.58 77.50
C HIS A 36 13.39 15.91 76.90
N PRO A 37 12.26 15.94 76.19
CA PRO A 37 11.77 17.19 75.60
C PRO A 37 11.52 18.29 76.64
N ASP A 38 11.14 17.92 77.87
CA ASP A 38 10.93 18.89 78.96
C ASP A 38 12.24 19.56 79.43
N ASP A 39 13.42 19.00 79.13
CA ASP A 39 14.72 19.62 79.43
C ASP A 39 14.94 20.91 78.63
N LEU A 40 14.31 21.04 77.45
CA LEU A 40 14.38 22.26 76.62
C LEU A 40 13.84 23.49 77.36
N MET A 41 12.85 23.32 78.22
CA MET A 41 12.29 24.42 79.02
C MET A 41 13.28 24.98 80.05
N ARG A 42 14.36 24.25 80.37
CA ARG A 42 15.42 24.70 81.28
C ARG A 42 16.47 25.57 80.57
N ILE A 43 16.56 25.47 79.24
CA ILE A 43 17.49 26.26 78.42
C ILE A 43 16.91 27.68 78.27
N ALA A 44 17.73 28.70 78.56
CA ALA A 44 17.27 30.10 78.53
C ALA A 44 17.01 30.56 77.08
N GLU A 45 17.89 30.20 76.17
CA GLU A 45 17.85 30.51 74.74
C GLU A 45 16.62 29.89 74.07
N PHE A 46 16.19 28.70 74.52
CA PHE A 46 14.96 28.05 74.04
C PHE A 46 13.71 28.83 74.41
N ARG A 47 13.60 29.27 75.67
CA ARG A 47 12.46 30.09 76.14
C ARG A 47 12.44 31.45 75.46
N GLU A 48 13.61 32.04 75.23
CA GLU A 48 13.74 33.28 74.48
C GLU A 48 13.27 33.11 73.03
N GLY A 49 13.67 32.02 72.35
CA GLY A 49 13.24 31.71 70.99
C GLY A 49 11.74 31.45 70.88
N ALA A 50 11.14 30.75 71.84
CA ALA A 50 9.70 30.53 71.90
C ALA A 50 8.93 31.85 72.13
N SER A 51 9.39 32.71 73.04
CA SER A 51 8.78 34.03 73.29
C SER A 51 8.92 34.95 72.07
N LEU A 52 10.04 34.87 71.35
CA LEU A 52 10.27 35.62 70.12
C LEU A 52 9.29 35.21 69.01
N LEU A 53 9.02 33.91 68.85
CA LEU A 53 7.98 33.40 67.94
C LEU A 53 6.55 33.75 68.39
N ALA A 54 6.32 33.85 69.71
CA ALA A 54 5.04 34.30 70.26
C ALA A 54 4.78 35.81 70.05
N SER A 55 5.83 36.60 69.78
CA SER A 55 5.72 38.04 69.54
C SER A 55 5.07 38.38 68.19
N THR A 56 4.68 39.64 68.03
CA THR A 56 4.16 40.19 66.77
C THR A 56 5.21 40.33 65.66
N ALA A 57 6.48 39.98 65.92
CA ALA A 57 7.54 40.03 64.92
C ALA A 57 7.43 38.92 63.85
N PHE A 58 6.62 37.88 64.10
CA PHE A 58 6.40 36.76 63.18
C PHE A 58 4.92 36.59 62.86
N SER A 59 4.59 36.45 61.58
CA SER A 59 3.22 36.22 61.13
C SER A 59 2.71 34.84 61.58
N PRO A 60 1.39 34.59 61.61
CA PRO A 60 0.84 33.26 61.86
C PRO A 60 1.45 32.18 60.96
N THR A 61 1.67 32.52 59.68
CA THR A 61 2.29 31.62 58.70
C THR A 61 3.73 31.28 59.07
N ASP A 62 4.53 32.25 59.53
CA ASP A 62 5.92 32.00 59.94
C ASP A 62 6.00 31.03 61.14
N VAL A 63 5.04 31.08 62.05
CA VAL A 63 4.95 30.15 63.19
C VAL A 63 4.58 28.74 62.71
N VAL A 64 3.65 28.63 61.77
CA VAL A 64 3.27 27.34 61.17
C VAL A 64 4.42 26.74 60.37
N ASP A 65 5.14 27.54 59.59
CA ASP A 65 6.34 27.09 58.86
C ASP A 65 7.45 26.63 59.81
N ALA A 66 7.60 27.30 60.96
CA ALA A 66 8.56 26.91 61.99
C ALA A 66 8.20 25.56 62.65
N LEU A 67 6.92 25.20 62.77
CA LEU A 67 6.48 23.86 63.25
C LEU A 67 6.88 22.74 62.29
N GLY A 68 6.91 23.02 60.98
CA GLY A 68 7.31 22.06 59.94
C GLY A 68 8.81 22.04 59.63
N ALA A 69 9.61 22.86 60.33
CA ALA A 69 11.05 22.97 60.06
C ALA A 69 11.83 21.69 60.42
N SER A 70 12.95 21.47 59.75
CA SER A 70 13.85 20.36 60.06
C SER A 70 14.60 20.57 61.40
N GLY A 71 14.81 19.47 62.13
CA GLY A 71 15.38 19.47 63.49
C GLY A 71 14.29 19.48 64.58
N TYR A 72 14.68 19.51 65.85
CA TYR A 72 13.72 19.53 66.96
C TYR A 72 13.58 20.91 67.61
N ALA A 73 14.64 21.73 67.66
CA ALA A 73 14.65 22.95 68.46
C ALA A 73 13.61 23.98 67.98
N LEU A 74 13.63 24.31 66.68
CA LEU A 74 12.72 25.31 66.10
C LEU A 74 11.24 24.86 66.12
N PRO A 75 10.89 23.62 65.74
CA PRO A 75 9.52 23.12 65.89
C PRO A 75 9.05 23.07 67.35
N CYS A 76 9.91 22.73 68.31
CA CYS A 76 9.58 22.78 69.73
C CYS A 76 9.33 24.22 70.21
N MET A 77 10.16 25.19 69.80
CA MET A 77 9.94 26.62 70.12
C MET A 77 8.61 27.10 69.57
N ALA A 78 8.29 26.75 68.31
CA ALA A 78 7.02 27.09 67.67
C ALA A 78 5.83 26.43 68.39
N ALA A 79 5.93 25.14 68.76
CA ALA A 79 4.88 24.43 69.50
C ALA A 79 4.61 25.03 70.89
N VAL A 80 5.65 25.56 71.56
CA VAL A 80 5.49 26.29 72.83
C VAL A 80 4.87 27.67 72.60
N ALA A 81 5.30 28.39 71.55
CA ALA A 81 4.79 29.72 71.19
C ALA A 81 3.28 29.71 70.90
N LEU A 82 2.74 28.59 70.37
CA LEU A 82 1.29 28.42 70.12
C LEU A 82 0.42 28.66 71.37
N ARG A 83 0.94 28.50 72.59
CA ARG A 83 0.19 28.76 73.83
C ARG A 83 -0.14 30.24 74.03
N GLU A 84 0.67 31.13 73.47
CA GLU A 84 0.53 32.58 73.60
C GLU A 84 -0.05 33.23 72.33
N ARG A 85 -0.27 32.45 71.27
CA ARG A 85 -0.79 32.88 69.96
C ARG A 85 -2.25 32.47 69.81
N GLN A 86 -3.15 33.46 69.74
CA GLN A 86 -4.59 33.24 69.50
C GLN A 86 -4.98 33.37 68.01
N ASP A 87 -4.06 33.87 67.19
CA ASP A 87 -4.21 34.11 65.75
C ASP A 87 -3.82 32.90 64.88
N VAL A 88 -3.29 31.83 65.47
CA VAL A 88 -2.99 30.56 64.80
C VAL A 88 -4.05 29.53 65.17
N THR A 89 -4.83 29.05 64.18
CA THR A 89 -5.85 28.02 64.40
C THR A 89 -5.23 26.63 64.49
N ALA A 90 -5.90 25.71 65.20
CA ALA A 90 -5.48 24.31 65.27
C ALA A 90 -5.44 23.62 63.90
N GLN A 91 -6.35 23.98 63.00
CA GLN A 91 -6.32 23.55 61.61
C GLN A 91 -5.03 23.99 60.91
N ALA A 92 -4.70 25.29 60.98
CA ALA A 92 -3.50 25.83 60.33
C ALA A 92 -2.21 25.20 60.87
N ALA A 93 -2.11 25.03 62.19
CA ALA A 93 -0.96 24.41 62.83
C ALA A 93 -0.78 22.93 62.44
N MET A 94 -1.87 22.18 62.26
CA MET A 94 -1.83 20.74 61.97
C MET A 94 -1.81 20.40 60.47
N THR A 95 -2.09 21.37 59.59
CA THR A 95 -2.06 21.19 58.12
C THR A 95 -0.64 21.32 57.54
N ALA A 96 0.35 21.68 58.37
CA ALA A 96 1.76 21.85 57.96
C ALA A 96 2.37 20.56 57.37
N THR A 97 3.10 20.71 56.25
CA THR A 97 3.75 19.64 55.50
C THR A 97 4.99 19.10 56.22
N LEU A 98 4.80 18.07 57.04
CA LEU A 98 5.71 16.94 57.41
C LEU A 98 5.18 16.29 58.72
N PRO A 99 5.37 14.97 58.96
CA PRO A 99 5.00 14.35 60.23
C PRO A 99 5.84 14.93 61.38
N PHE A 100 5.18 15.39 62.45
CA PHE A 100 5.84 15.97 63.62
C PHE A 100 6.81 14.98 64.28
N GLY A 101 8.02 15.44 64.63
CA GLY A 101 8.97 14.64 65.42
C GLY A 101 8.50 14.40 66.86
N GLY A 102 9.12 13.45 67.56
CA GLY A 102 8.71 13.05 68.92
C GLY A 102 8.80 14.16 69.97
N TYR A 103 9.79 15.06 69.85
CA TYR A 103 9.99 16.17 70.78
C TYR A 103 8.93 17.28 70.60
N PRO A 104 8.67 17.79 69.37
CA PRO A 104 7.59 18.75 69.14
C PRO A 104 6.20 18.22 69.53
N LEU A 105 5.92 16.93 69.28
CA LEU A 105 4.65 16.31 69.65
C LEU A 105 4.34 16.44 71.15
N ARG A 106 5.36 16.34 72.02
CA ARG A 106 5.18 16.52 73.47
C ARG A 106 4.51 17.86 73.80
N PHE A 107 4.98 18.94 73.19
CA PHE A 107 4.48 20.30 73.42
C PHE A 107 3.15 20.54 72.69
N LEU A 108 2.98 19.97 71.49
CA LEU A 108 1.73 20.00 70.75
C LEU A 108 0.59 19.31 71.51
N PHE A 109 0.82 18.13 72.11
CA PHE A 109 -0.19 17.47 72.93
C PHE A 109 -0.64 18.34 74.11
N ASP A 110 0.29 18.99 74.81
CA ASP A 110 -0.08 19.90 75.91
C ASP A 110 -0.89 21.11 75.41
N TRP A 111 -0.49 21.69 74.28
CA TRP A 111 -1.21 22.81 73.69
C TRP A 111 -2.61 22.40 73.22
N LEU A 112 -2.75 21.22 72.62
CA LEU A 112 -4.03 20.65 72.19
C LEU A 112 -4.94 20.32 73.37
N GLN A 113 -4.41 19.83 74.49
CA GLN A 113 -5.17 19.58 75.72
C GLN A 113 -5.62 20.88 76.42
N ALA A 114 -4.96 22.01 76.14
CA ALA A 114 -5.34 23.31 76.67
C ALA A 114 -6.47 23.98 75.87
N GLN A 115 -6.88 23.41 74.73
CA GLN A 115 -8.00 23.90 73.93
C GLN A 115 -9.34 23.58 74.59
N SER A 116 -10.42 24.24 74.13
CA SER A 116 -11.77 24.04 74.67
C SER A 116 -12.42 22.72 74.28
N ASP A 117 -11.97 22.08 73.18
CA ASP A 117 -12.48 20.80 72.68
C ASP A 117 -11.45 20.06 71.80
N ALA A 118 -11.82 18.86 71.36
CA ALA A 118 -11.00 18.00 70.50
C ALA A 118 -11.20 18.20 68.99
N ARG A 119 -11.61 19.39 68.52
CA ARG A 119 -11.78 19.67 67.07
C ARG A 119 -10.53 19.40 66.23
N ALA A 120 -9.36 19.46 66.86
CA ALA A 120 -8.08 19.29 66.20
C ALA A 120 -7.66 17.84 65.95
N LEU A 121 -8.39 16.89 66.53
CA LEU A 121 -8.07 15.48 66.49
C LEU A 121 -7.92 14.93 65.05
N PRO A 122 -8.81 15.20 64.06
CA PRO A 122 -8.69 14.63 62.72
C PRO A 122 -7.37 15.01 62.03
N TRP A 123 -6.93 16.26 62.18
CA TRP A 123 -5.67 16.73 61.57
C TRP A 123 -4.44 16.16 62.29
N LEU A 124 -4.49 16.01 63.61
CA LEU A 124 -3.41 15.37 64.37
C LEU A 124 -3.21 13.90 63.95
N LEU A 125 -4.31 13.15 63.78
CA LEU A 125 -4.27 11.73 63.44
C LEU A 125 -3.58 11.47 62.08
N ARG A 126 -3.56 12.46 61.18
CA ARG A 126 -2.89 12.39 59.86
C ARG A 126 -1.37 12.22 59.97
N HIS A 127 -0.81 12.64 61.11
CA HIS A 127 0.62 12.55 61.43
C HIS A 127 0.99 11.27 62.20
N ALA A 128 0.02 10.39 62.48
CA ALA A 128 0.29 9.12 63.15
C ALA A 128 1.26 8.25 62.33
N ARG A 129 2.28 7.71 62.99
CA ARG A 129 3.32 6.85 62.38
C ARG A 129 3.66 5.71 63.33
N GLY A 130 4.26 4.64 62.81
CA GLY A 130 4.63 3.43 63.58
C GLY A 130 5.25 3.73 64.94
N TRP A 131 6.20 4.65 64.95
CA TRP A 131 6.96 5.03 66.14
C TRP A 131 6.13 5.72 67.23
N TRP A 132 4.92 6.23 66.96
CA TRP A 132 4.00 6.71 68.02
C TRP A 132 3.65 5.60 68.99
N TRP A 133 3.55 4.37 68.49
CA TRP A 133 3.33 3.19 69.30
C TRP A 133 4.65 2.69 69.91
N ASP A 134 5.72 2.67 69.14
CA ASP A 134 6.98 2.05 69.57
C ASP A 134 7.71 2.87 70.65
N ALA A 135 7.61 4.21 70.60
CA ALA A 135 8.20 5.11 71.59
C ALA A 135 7.32 5.23 72.85
N PRO A 136 7.75 4.71 74.04
CA PRO A 136 6.88 4.63 75.22
C PRO A 136 6.36 5.99 75.70
N GLY A 137 7.18 7.05 75.63
CA GLY A 137 6.80 8.39 76.08
C GLY A 137 5.75 9.04 75.19
N VAL A 138 5.84 8.86 73.87
CA VAL A 138 4.85 9.38 72.92
C VAL A 138 3.57 8.56 72.98
N ARG A 139 3.67 7.24 73.09
CA ARG A 139 2.53 6.34 73.26
C ARG A 139 1.67 6.74 74.45
N GLN A 140 2.27 6.98 75.62
CA GLN A 140 1.52 7.36 76.81
C GLN A 140 0.82 8.72 76.64
N ARG A 141 1.52 9.73 76.10
CA ARG A 141 0.94 11.06 75.85
C ARG A 141 -0.20 11.04 74.85
N ALA A 142 -0.08 10.26 73.77
CA ALA A 142 -1.13 10.08 72.79
C ALA A 142 -2.38 9.45 73.43
N ARG A 143 -2.23 8.43 74.28
CA ARG A 143 -3.35 7.85 75.04
C ARG A 143 -4.02 8.84 75.96
N ASP A 144 -3.22 9.62 76.70
CA ASP A 144 -3.75 10.64 77.61
C ASP A 144 -4.55 11.69 76.81
N TYR A 145 -4.07 12.09 75.63
CA TYR A 145 -4.81 12.98 74.74
C TYR A 145 -6.08 12.35 74.18
N PHE A 146 -6.06 11.11 73.71
CA PHE A 146 -7.27 10.45 73.18
C PHE A 146 -8.36 10.30 74.26
N ARG A 147 -7.98 10.03 75.51
CA ARG A 147 -8.91 9.99 76.65
C ARG A 147 -9.45 11.37 77.00
N TRP A 148 -8.60 12.40 76.97
CA TRP A 148 -9.04 13.79 77.13
C TRP A 148 -10.01 14.20 76.02
N ALA A 149 -9.72 13.81 74.77
CA ALA A 149 -10.56 14.11 73.61
C ALA A 149 -11.92 13.40 73.68
N GLN A 150 -11.97 12.20 74.25
CA GLN A 150 -13.23 11.50 74.53
C GLN A 150 -14.09 12.27 75.54
N ALA A 151 -13.47 12.85 76.57
CA ALA A 151 -14.17 13.63 77.59
C ALA A 151 -14.57 15.04 77.09
N ASN A 152 -13.90 15.56 76.04
CA ASN A 152 -14.11 16.89 75.48
C ASN A 152 -14.33 16.81 73.95
N PRO A 153 -15.45 16.22 73.48
CA PRO A 153 -15.71 16.06 72.04
C PRO A 153 -15.83 17.41 71.33
N PRO A 154 -15.55 17.47 70.01
CA PRO A 154 -15.64 18.70 69.22
C PRO A 154 -17.03 19.36 69.32
N GLN A 155 -17.07 20.68 69.53
CA GLN A 155 -18.31 21.45 69.55
C GLN A 155 -18.68 21.90 68.13
N GLY A 156 -19.57 21.18 67.46
CA GLY A 156 -20.00 21.44 66.08
C GLY A 156 -20.04 20.17 65.22
N ASP A 157 -20.14 20.33 63.90
CA ASP A 157 -20.00 19.20 62.97
C ASP A 157 -18.58 18.64 63.07
N ALA A 158 -18.46 17.33 63.27
CA ALA A 158 -17.16 16.68 63.33
C ALA A 158 -16.48 16.79 61.96
N GLU A 159 -15.34 17.48 61.91
CA GLU A 159 -14.58 17.60 60.67
C GLU A 159 -14.09 16.23 60.18
N ALA A 160 -14.26 15.98 58.88
CA ALA A 160 -13.78 14.76 58.25
C ALA A 160 -12.26 14.77 58.13
N MET A 161 -11.64 13.60 58.27
CA MET A 161 -10.22 13.45 58.00
C MET A 161 -9.94 13.66 56.50
N ALA A 162 -9.05 14.60 56.16
CA ALA A 162 -8.67 14.84 54.77
C ALA A 162 -7.58 13.86 54.31
N PHE A 163 -7.79 13.22 53.14
CA PHE A 163 -6.90 12.17 52.61
C PHE A 163 -6.18 12.55 51.30
N ASP A 164 -6.45 13.75 50.76
CA ASP A 164 -6.12 14.13 49.37
C ASP A 164 -4.62 14.11 49.01
N GLU A 165 -3.73 14.13 50.02
CA GLU A 165 -2.27 14.16 49.86
C GLU A 165 -1.55 12.89 50.38
N LEU A 166 -2.29 11.91 50.92
CA LEU A 166 -1.70 10.66 51.44
C LEU A 166 -1.71 9.57 50.36
N ASN A 167 -0.63 8.79 50.26
CA ASN A 167 -0.60 7.58 49.44
C ASN A 167 -1.20 6.38 50.20
N ASP A 168 -1.43 5.27 49.49
CA ASP A 168 -2.12 4.09 50.06
C ASP A 168 -1.36 3.47 51.24
N ASP A 169 -0.03 3.42 51.17
CA ASP A 169 0.82 2.92 52.25
C ASP A 169 0.69 3.80 53.51
N ALA A 170 0.68 5.13 53.36
CA ALA A 170 0.52 6.04 54.50
C ALA A 170 -0.86 5.92 55.15
N VAL A 171 -1.93 5.72 54.37
CA VAL A 171 -3.28 5.50 54.92
C VAL A 171 -3.32 4.18 55.70
N GLN A 172 -2.74 3.11 55.17
CA GLN A 172 -2.64 1.81 55.86
C GLN A 172 -1.78 1.89 57.13
N ASP A 173 -0.66 2.60 57.10
CA ASP A 173 0.21 2.81 58.26
C ASP A 173 -0.52 3.55 59.38
N ILE A 174 -1.25 4.62 59.05
CA ILE A 174 -2.07 5.37 60.01
C ILE A 174 -3.14 4.44 60.59
N GLU A 175 -3.88 3.71 59.75
CA GLU A 175 -4.90 2.76 60.19
C GLU A 175 -4.32 1.74 61.18
N GLY A 176 -3.22 1.09 60.82
CA GLY A 176 -2.57 0.06 61.62
C GLY A 176 -2.03 0.58 62.95
N VAL A 177 -1.52 1.82 63.00
CA VAL A 177 -1.05 2.43 64.24
C VAL A 177 -2.21 2.79 65.16
N LEU A 178 -3.25 3.45 64.62
CA LEU A 178 -4.40 3.89 65.40
C LEU A 178 -5.20 2.71 65.95
N GLN A 179 -5.33 1.61 65.20
CA GLN A 179 -5.95 0.37 65.67
C GLN A 179 -5.25 -0.22 66.91
N ARG A 180 -3.92 -0.07 67.03
CA ARG A 180 -3.16 -0.59 68.19
C ARG A 180 -3.50 0.14 69.49
N PHE A 181 -3.92 1.40 69.44
CA PHE A 181 -4.26 2.17 70.63
C PHE A 181 -5.55 1.71 71.32
N GLN A 182 -6.52 1.16 70.56
CA GLN A 182 -7.81 0.66 71.07
C GLN A 182 -8.58 1.67 71.95
N GLU A 183 -8.44 2.97 71.69
CA GLU A 183 -9.14 4.02 72.45
C GLU A 183 -10.47 4.40 71.77
N PRO A 184 -11.60 4.54 72.49
CA PRO A 184 -12.93 4.76 71.90
C PRO A 184 -13.06 6.04 71.05
N ALA A 185 -12.30 7.09 71.39
CA ALA A 185 -12.29 8.35 70.64
C ALA A 185 -11.84 8.19 69.17
N LEU A 186 -11.13 7.09 68.85
CA LEU A 186 -10.62 6.83 67.51
C LEU A 186 -11.64 6.11 66.61
N ALA A 187 -12.70 5.51 67.16
CA ALA A 187 -13.67 4.72 66.41
C ALA A 187 -14.28 5.42 65.17
N PRO A 188 -14.77 6.67 65.25
CA PRO A 188 -15.34 7.34 64.08
C PRO A 188 -14.29 7.61 62.99
N TYR A 189 -13.04 7.87 63.37
CA TYR A 189 -11.95 8.13 62.43
C TYR A 189 -11.40 6.85 61.79
N LEU A 190 -11.31 5.75 62.56
CA LEU A 190 -10.97 4.44 62.03
C LEU A 190 -12.02 3.96 61.01
N ALA A 191 -13.30 4.27 61.21
CA ALA A 191 -14.34 4.03 60.21
C ALA A 191 -14.10 4.86 58.94
N GLN A 192 -13.84 6.17 59.05
CA GLN A 192 -13.52 7.03 57.91
C GLN A 192 -12.27 6.54 57.13
N ILE A 193 -11.20 6.16 57.83
CA ILE A 193 -9.97 5.62 57.22
C ILE A 193 -10.26 4.29 56.54
N GLY A 194 -11.03 3.41 57.18
CA GLY A 194 -11.41 2.12 56.60
C GLY A 194 -12.26 2.26 55.33
N ASP A 195 -13.19 3.22 55.31
CA ASP A 195 -14.03 3.52 54.14
C ASP A 195 -13.19 4.09 52.98
N GLU A 196 -12.24 4.99 53.26
CA GLU A 196 -11.34 5.54 52.24
C GLU A 196 -10.36 4.46 51.72
N SER A 197 -9.74 3.69 52.62
CA SER A 197 -8.91 2.52 52.28
C SER A 197 -9.66 1.55 51.37
N ARG A 198 -10.95 1.29 51.66
CA ARG A 198 -11.81 0.43 50.86
C ARG A 198 -12.08 1.05 49.50
N ARG A 199 -12.47 2.32 49.43
CA ARG A 199 -12.72 3.05 48.18
C ARG A 199 -11.48 3.08 47.27
N ARG A 200 -10.28 3.26 47.83
CA ARG A 200 -9.01 3.24 47.09
C ARG A 200 -8.64 1.85 46.58
N ARG A 201 -8.76 0.83 47.44
CA ARG A 201 -8.57 -0.58 47.03
C ARG A 201 -9.56 -0.96 45.93
N GLU A 202 -10.82 -0.58 46.05
CA GLU A 202 -11.84 -0.80 45.02
C GLU A 202 -11.47 -0.14 43.69
N LYS A 203 -11.04 1.13 43.73
CA LYS A 203 -10.58 1.85 42.54
C LYS A 203 -9.34 1.18 41.92
N HIS A 204 -8.44 0.62 42.72
CA HIS A 204 -7.26 -0.10 42.26
C HIS A 204 -7.60 -1.48 41.69
N THR A 205 -8.42 -2.28 42.37
CA THR A 205 -8.85 -3.61 41.94
C THR A 205 -9.71 -3.52 40.67
N LEU A 206 -10.72 -2.64 40.65
CA LEU A 206 -11.54 -2.44 39.46
C LEU A 206 -10.74 -1.75 38.35
N GLY A 207 -9.89 -0.77 38.67
CA GLY A 207 -9.01 -0.10 37.70
C GLY A 207 -7.94 -1.01 37.09
N GLY A 208 -7.54 -2.08 37.79
CA GLY A 208 -6.66 -3.11 37.27
C GLY A 208 -7.35 -4.14 36.37
N ILE A 209 -8.70 -4.17 36.32
CA ILE A 209 -9.49 -5.10 35.51
C ILE A 209 -10.20 -4.39 34.36
N GLY A 210 -10.69 -3.17 34.59
CA GLY A 210 -11.44 -2.38 33.63
C GLY A 210 -11.55 -0.95 34.14
N ARG A 211 -12.70 -0.32 33.95
CA ARG A 211 -12.90 1.09 34.30
C ARG A 211 -14.13 1.28 35.17
N VAL A 212 -14.00 2.04 36.25
CA VAL A 212 -15.15 2.63 36.94
C VAL A 212 -15.66 3.77 36.06
N TRP A 213 -16.91 3.66 35.62
CA TRP A 213 -17.49 4.59 34.66
C TRP A 213 -17.62 5.99 35.30
N SER A 214 -17.46 7.01 34.48
CA SER A 214 -17.66 8.42 34.87
C SER A 214 -18.30 9.15 33.69
N PRO A 215 -19.16 10.15 33.95
CA PRO A 215 -19.86 10.84 32.89
C PRO A 215 -18.88 11.45 31.86
N PRO A 216 -19.08 11.19 30.55
CA PRO A 216 -18.25 11.80 29.52
C PRO A 216 -18.43 13.32 29.51
N ALA A 217 -17.33 14.05 29.26
CA ALA A 217 -17.29 15.51 29.41
C ALA A 217 -18.17 16.27 28.41
N ASP A 218 -18.46 15.70 27.24
CA ASP A 218 -19.29 16.35 26.22
C ASP A 218 -19.73 15.35 25.15
N THR A 219 -20.94 14.79 25.29
CA THR A 219 -21.56 14.03 24.20
C THR A 219 -22.98 14.54 24.01
N ALA A 220 -23.18 15.33 22.96
CA ALA A 220 -24.48 15.76 22.49
C ALA A 220 -25.24 14.53 21.94
N ILE A 221 -25.83 13.75 22.85
CA ILE A 221 -26.72 12.63 22.52
C ILE A 221 -28.08 13.19 22.12
N VAL A 222 -28.62 12.71 21.00
CA VAL A 222 -29.93 13.12 20.49
C VAL A 222 -31.01 12.25 21.13
N ASP A 223 -31.79 12.83 22.04
CA ASP A 223 -32.91 12.13 22.69
C ASP A 223 -34.16 12.16 21.81
N HIS A 224 -34.80 11.00 21.65
CA HIS A 224 -36.09 10.86 20.97
C HIS A 224 -37.06 10.02 21.82
N PRO A 225 -38.38 10.12 21.57
CA PRO A 225 -39.39 9.52 22.44
C PRO A 225 -39.22 8.02 22.66
N ASP A 226 -38.83 7.26 21.64
CA ASP A 226 -38.71 5.80 21.74
C ASP A 226 -37.55 5.38 22.62
N LEU A 227 -36.38 6.01 22.45
CA LEU A 227 -35.22 5.81 23.34
C LEU A 227 -35.55 6.15 24.79
N LEU A 228 -36.28 7.24 25.04
CA LEU A 228 -36.66 7.63 26.40
C LEU A 228 -37.62 6.61 27.04
N ARG A 229 -38.57 6.07 26.26
CA ARG A 229 -39.45 4.99 26.72
C ARG A 229 -38.67 3.71 27.06
N ASP A 230 -37.72 3.32 26.20
CA ASP A 230 -36.87 2.18 26.47
C ASP A 230 -35.96 2.41 27.68
N LEU A 231 -35.43 3.63 27.85
CA LEU A 231 -34.64 4.05 29.01
C LEU A 231 -35.43 3.92 30.31
N ASP A 232 -36.65 4.45 30.34
CA ASP A 232 -37.53 4.37 31.51
C ASP A 232 -37.84 2.90 31.84
N LYS A 233 -38.11 2.06 30.83
CA LYS A 233 -38.33 0.63 31.02
C LYS A 233 -37.11 -0.09 31.61
N LEU A 234 -35.90 0.19 31.11
CA LEU A 234 -34.67 -0.41 31.66
C LEU A 234 -34.44 0.03 33.11
N HIS A 235 -34.68 1.31 33.38
CA HIS A 235 -34.55 1.89 34.71
C HIS A 235 -35.55 1.27 35.71
N GLU A 236 -36.79 1.05 35.30
CA GLU A 236 -37.81 0.34 36.10
C GLU A 236 -37.39 -1.10 36.42
N LEU A 237 -36.82 -1.83 35.44
CA LEU A 237 -36.35 -3.20 35.63
C LEU A 237 -35.20 -3.30 36.65
N LEU A 238 -34.29 -2.32 36.68
CA LEU A 238 -33.17 -2.28 37.62
C LEU A 238 -33.59 -1.87 39.04
N ASN A 239 -34.67 -1.10 39.17
CA ASN A 239 -35.23 -0.69 40.47
C ASN A 239 -36.31 -1.63 41.00
N ALA A 240 -36.62 -2.72 40.30
CA ALA A 240 -37.55 -3.74 40.76
C ALA A 240 -37.06 -4.41 42.07
N PRO A 241 -37.95 -4.98 42.90
CA PRO A 241 -37.57 -5.60 44.18
C PRO A 241 -36.55 -6.75 44.07
N ARG A 242 -36.49 -7.40 42.91
CA ARG A 242 -35.51 -8.43 42.55
C ARG A 242 -35.01 -8.13 41.14
N PRO A 243 -34.02 -7.22 41.01
CA PRO A 243 -33.51 -6.86 39.71
C PRO A 243 -32.78 -8.05 39.08
N LYS A 244 -32.92 -8.18 37.77
CA LYS A 244 -32.20 -9.17 36.97
C LYS A 244 -31.15 -8.45 36.14
N SER A 245 -30.13 -9.20 35.72
CA SER A 245 -29.22 -8.72 34.69
C SER A 245 -29.99 -8.43 33.41
N ILE A 246 -29.62 -7.38 32.68
CA ILE A 246 -30.31 -6.93 31.47
C ILE A 246 -29.42 -7.23 30.27
N LEU A 247 -29.98 -7.88 29.25
CA LEU A 247 -29.32 -8.11 27.97
C LEU A 247 -30.01 -7.25 26.92
N VAL A 248 -29.36 -6.17 26.51
CA VAL A 248 -29.82 -5.27 25.46
C VAL A 248 -29.51 -5.90 24.12
N CYS A 249 -30.55 -6.33 23.43
CA CYS A 249 -30.47 -7.06 22.18
C CYS A 249 -30.97 -6.20 21.03
N GLY A 250 -30.17 -6.02 20.00
CA GLY A 250 -30.56 -5.23 18.83
C GLY A 250 -29.47 -5.23 17.78
N GLU A 251 -29.80 -4.81 16.57
CA GLU A 251 -28.83 -4.76 15.47
C GLU A 251 -27.72 -3.72 15.71
N HIS A 252 -26.62 -3.79 14.96
CA HIS A 252 -25.55 -2.80 15.08
C HIS A 252 -25.97 -1.44 14.51
N GLY A 253 -25.73 -0.35 15.25
CA GLY A 253 -26.09 1.02 14.85
C GLY A 253 -27.45 1.54 15.34
N ILE A 254 -28.26 0.69 15.98
CA ILE A 254 -29.61 1.01 16.45
C ILE A 254 -29.68 1.93 17.68
N GLY A 255 -28.54 2.23 18.32
CA GLY A 255 -28.48 3.08 19.52
C GLY A 255 -28.44 2.33 20.86
N LYS A 256 -28.06 1.04 20.89
CA LYS A 256 -27.87 0.27 22.13
C LYS A 256 -26.92 0.98 23.10
N SER A 257 -25.73 1.34 22.64
CA SER A 257 -24.72 1.97 23.50
C SER A 257 -25.19 3.35 23.98
N THR A 258 -25.89 4.11 23.14
CA THR A 258 -26.52 5.38 23.51
C THR A 258 -27.57 5.22 24.61
N LEU A 259 -28.43 4.20 24.52
CA LEU A 259 -29.41 3.86 25.55
C LEU A 259 -28.71 3.53 26.88
N VAL A 260 -27.65 2.72 26.82
CA VAL A 260 -26.85 2.31 27.99
C VAL A 260 -26.12 3.51 28.61
N ASP A 261 -25.53 4.39 27.80
CA ASP A 261 -24.84 5.58 28.28
C ASP A 261 -25.81 6.54 28.99
N ARG A 262 -27.04 6.71 28.46
CA ARG A 262 -28.11 7.47 29.12
C ARG A 262 -28.55 6.83 30.43
N LEU A 263 -28.69 5.50 30.46
CA LEU A 263 -29.00 4.76 31.68
C LEU A 263 -27.90 4.92 32.72
N PHE A 264 -26.63 4.80 32.31
CA PHE A 264 -25.47 4.97 33.19
C PHE A 264 -25.39 6.40 33.74
N ALA A 265 -25.63 7.42 32.92
CA ALA A 265 -25.68 8.81 33.40
C ALA A 265 -26.76 9.00 34.48
N ARG A 266 -27.96 8.44 34.28
CA ARG A 266 -29.06 8.49 35.26
C ARG A 266 -28.72 7.73 36.55
N LEU A 267 -28.22 6.50 36.44
CA LEU A 267 -27.83 5.69 37.60
C LEU A 267 -26.65 6.29 38.37
N HIS A 268 -25.69 6.90 37.68
CA HIS A 268 -24.58 7.61 38.31
C HIS A 268 -25.07 8.79 39.16
N ALA A 269 -26.03 9.56 38.65
CA ALA A 269 -26.67 10.65 39.40
C ALA A 269 -27.41 10.14 40.66
N GLU A 270 -27.86 8.88 40.65
CA GLU A 270 -28.50 8.20 41.79
C GLU A 270 -27.50 7.50 42.73
N GLY A 271 -26.19 7.62 42.45
CA GLY A 271 -25.11 7.09 43.29
C GLY A 271 -24.81 5.60 43.08
N TRP A 272 -25.12 5.03 41.91
CA TRP A 272 -24.73 3.65 41.59
C TRP A 272 -23.22 3.52 41.31
N LEU A 273 -22.64 2.39 41.72
CA LEU A 273 -21.31 1.97 41.29
C LEU A 273 -21.41 1.36 39.89
N LEU A 274 -20.92 2.09 38.90
CA LEU A 274 -20.96 1.68 37.50
C LEU A 274 -19.58 1.21 37.08
N PHE A 275 -19.48 -0.06 36.70
CA PHE A 275 -18.24 -0.68 36.27
C PHE A 275 -18.35 -1.13 34.82
N GLU A 276 -17.29 -0.94 34.05
CA GLU A 276 -17.22 -1.31 32.65
C GLU A 276 -15.96 -2.16 32.40
N ALA A 277 -16.15 -3.37 31.89
CA ALA A 277 -15.06 -4.23 31.47
C ALA A 277 -15.54 -5.24 30.42
N SER A 278 -14.74 -5.40 29.38
CA SER A 278 -14.89 -6.43 28.36
C SER A 278 -14.28 -7.76 28.80
N ALA A 279 -14.66 -8.84 28.11
CA ALA A 279 -14.06 -10.16 28.32
C ALA A 279 -12.52 -10.16 28.12
N ALA A 280 -12.00 -9.32 27.23
CA ALA A 280 -10.57 -9.21 26.96
C ALA A 280 -9.81 -8.54 28.10
N GLU A 281 -10.36 -7.46 28.68
CA GLU A 281 -9.74 -6.75 29.80
C GLU A 281 -9.72 -7.62 31.07
N VAL A 282 -10.77 -8.43 31.28
CA VAL A 282 -10.81 -9.44 32.35
C VAL A 282 -9.69 -10.49 32.18
N LEU A 283 -9.33 -10.85 30.94
CA LEU A 283 -8.27 -11.81 30.63
C LEU A 283 -6.85 -11.21 30.58
N ALA A 284 -6.74 -9.90 30.39
CA ALA A 284 -5.46 -9.24 30.12
C ALA A 284 -4.44 -9.50 31.25
N GLY A 285 -3.26 -10.03 30.88
CA GLY A 285 -2.17 -10.31 31.82
C GLY A 285 -2.23 -11.65 32.55
N GLN A 286 -3.17 -12.54 32.22
CA GLN A 286 -3.31 -13.86 32.85
C GLN A 286 -2.83 -14.98 31.93
N THR A 287 -1.95 -15.85 32.43
CA THR A 287 -1.39 -16.97 31.65
C THR A 287 -1.94 -18.32 32.14
N TYR A 288 -2.35 -18.39 33.42
CA TYR A 288 -2.84 -19.61 34.04
C TYR A 288 -4.32 -19.51 34.45
N SER A 289 -5.09 -20.59 34.27
CA SER A 289 -6.54 -20.64 34.57
C SER A 289 -6.88 -20.30 36.02
N GLY A 290 -6.00 -20.64 36.98
CA GLY A 290 -6.19 -20.32 38.40
C GLY A 290 -6.12 -18.82 38.71
N GLU A 291 -5.34 -18.05 37.94
CA GLU A 291 -5.23 -16.59 38.13
C GLU A 291 -6.50 -15.88 37.65
N LEU A 292 -7.10 -16.38 36.56
CA LEU A 292 -8.40 -15.91 36.08
C LEU A 292 -9.52 -16.14 37.11
N GLU A 293 -9.58 -17.32 37.73
CA GLU A 293 -10.58 -17.61 38.77
C GLU A 293 -10.41 -16.72 40.01
N ALA A 294 -9.16 -16.47 40.44
CA ALA A 294 -8.88 -15.55 41.55
C ALA A 294 -9.33 -14.13 41.21
N ARG A 295 -9.02 -13.65 39.99
CA ARG A 295 -9.41 -12.32 39.52
C ARG A 295 -10.92 -12.14 39.42
N ILE A 296 -11.64 -13.14 38.92
CA ILE A 296 -13.11 -13.11 38.87
C ILE A 296 -13.68 -13.08 40.29
N ARG A 297 -13.08 -13.80 41.24
CA ARG A 297 -13.50 -13.76 42.65
C ARG A 297 -13.35 -12.36 43.25
N ASP A 298 -12.21 -11.70 43.00
CA ASP A 298 -11.96 -10.34 43.48
C ASP A 298 -12.93 -9.34 42.84
N LEU A 299 -13.21 -9.50 41.55
CA LEU A 299 -14.20 -8.71 40.82
C LEU A 299 -15.61 -8.89 41.42
N LEU A 300 -16.03 -10.14 41.65
CA LEU A 300 -17.32 -10.44 42.27
C LEU A 300 -17.41 -9.87 43.69
N ALA A 301 -16.35 -9.94 44.48
CA ALA A 301 -16.31 -9.37 45.83
C ALA A 301 -16.44 -7.83 45.80
N ALA A 302 -15.85 -7.17 44.80
CA ALA A 302 -16.00 -5.73 44.62
C ALA A 302 -17.43 -5.35 44.19
N LEU A 303 -18.09 -6.17 43.36
CA LEU A 303 -19.42 -5.88 42.79
C LEU A 303 -20.61 -6.41 43.61
N ASP A 304 -20.40 -7.28 44.61
CA ASP A 304 -21.45 -7.83 45.49
C ASP A 304 -21.96 -6.79 46.49
N ARG A 305 -22.72 -5.80 46.00
CA ARG A 305 -23.30 -4.72 46.80
C ARG A 305 -24.62 -4.20 46.18
N PRO A 306 -25.50 -3.55 46.96
CA PRO A 306 -26.65 -2.87 46.38
C PRO A 306 -26.17 -1.73 45.47
N ARG A 307 -26.90 -1.51 44.35
CA ARG A 307 -26.62 -0.46 43.37
C ARG A 307 -25.24 -0.54 42.69
N ALA A 308 -24.74 -1.75 42.45
CA ALA A 308 -23.62 -1.96 41.53
C ALA A 308 -24.12 -2.57 40.22
N LEU A 309 -23.58 -2.08 39.09
CA LEU A 309 -23.91 -2.59 37.76
C LEU A 309 -22.64 -2.73 36.92
N TRP A 310 -22.45 -3.91 36.33
CA TRP A 310 -21.34 -4.17 35.42
C TRP A 310 -21.82 -4.15 33.95
N ARG A 311 -21.34 -3.18 33.17
CA ARG A 311 -21.50 -3.15 31.70
C ARG A 311 -20.48 -4.02 31.00
N VAL A 312 -20.98 -4.85 30.09
CA VAL A 312 -20.19 -5.64 29.14
C VAL A 312 -20.67 -5.32 27.73
N GLN A 313 -19.87 -4.59 26.95
CA GLN A 313 -20.23 -4.15 25.59
C GLN A 313 -20.48 -5.34 24.64
N ASP A 314 -19.63 -6.37 24.68
CA ASP A 314 -19.82 -7.59 23.89
C ASP A 314 -20.10 -8.77 24.83
N PHE A 315 -21.34 -8.88 25.32
CA PHE A 315 -21.69 -9.91 26.31
C PHE A 315 -21.49 -11.33 25.78
N PHE A 316 -21.75 -11.54 24.48
CA PHE A 316 -21.61 -12.84 23.83
C PHE A 316 -20.19 -13.41 23.92
N ASP A 317 -19.17 -12.54 23.94
CA ASP A 317 -17.77 -12.96 24.01
C ASP A 317 -17.44 -13.69 25.31
N LEU A 318 -18.15 -13.41 26.40
CA LEU A 318 -17.97 -14.09 27.70
C LEU A 318 -18.26 -15.60 27.62
N LEU A 319 -19.05 -16.04 26.64
CA LEU A 319 -19.41 -17.45 26.47
C LEU A 319 -18.19 -18.30 26.08
N HIS A 320 -17.30 -17.76 25.25
CA HIS A 320 -16.18 -18.53 24.68
C HIS A 320 -14.81 -18.08 25.20
N LYS A 321 -14.64 -16.79 25.52
CA LYS A 321 -13.37 -16.27 26.03
C LYS A 321 -13.09 -16.81 27.43
N GLY A 322 -11.83 -17.21 27.65
CA GLY A 322 -11.37 -17.91 28.86
C GLY A 322 -11.40 -19.44 28.78
N SER A 323 -11.89 -20.01 27.68
CA SER A 323 -11.83 -21.46 27.45
C SER A 323 -10.43 -21.89 26.96
N HIS A 324 -10.01 -23.09 27.37
CA HIS A 324 -8.74 -23.69 26.96
C HIS A 324 -8.97 -25.15 26.54
N LYS A 325 -7.98 -25.76 25.87
CA LYS A 325 -8.09 -27.15 25.34
C LYS A 325 -8.51 -28.20 26.37
N GLN A 326 -8.28 -27.95 27.66
CA GLN A 326 -8.58 -28.87 28.76
C GLN A 326 -9.88 -28.52 29.51
N ASP A 327 -10.37 -27.28 29.42
CA ASP A 327 -11.60 -26.83 30.07
C ASP A 327 -12.38 -25.91 29.11
N PRO A 328 -13.53 -26.36 28.58
CA PRO A 328 -14.31 -25.60 27.63
C PRO A 328 -15.13 -24.47 28.28
N ARG A 329 -15.09 -24.32 29.62
CA ARG A 329 -15.84 -23.27 30.33
C ARG A 329 -15.30 -21.88 30.00
N GLY A 330 -16.20 -20.99 29.60
CA GLY A 330 -15.88 -19.57 29.39
C GLY A 330 -16.00 -18.75 30.67
N ILE A 331 -15.64 -17.46 30.62
CA ILE A 331 -15.82 -16.52 31.74
C ILE A 331 -17.27 -16.48 32.22
N LEU A 332 -18.24 -16.55 31.30
CA LEU A 332 -19.66 -16.55 31.63
C LEU A 332 -20.01 -17.68 32.61
N ASP A 333 -19.43 -18.87 32.44
CA ASP A 333 -19.70 -20.02 33.30
C ASP A 333 -19.20 -19.80 34.74
N LEU A 334 -18.17 -18.97 34.92
CA LEU A 334 -17.66 -18.58 36.23
C LEU A 334 -18.52 -17.48 36.91
N LEU A 335 -19.23 -16.69 36.12
CA LEU A 335 -20.11 -15.60 36.58
C LEU A 335 -21.54 -16.07 36.87
N LEU A 336 -22.03 -17.09 36.16
CA LEU A 336 -23.39 -17.62 36.29
C LEU A 336 -23.81 -17.88 37.74
N PRO A 337 -23.00 -18.52 38.61
CA PRO A 337 -23.40 -18.74 40.01
C PRO A 337 -23.65 -17.45 40.82
N ALA A 338 -23.00 -16.34 40.48
CA ALA A 338 -23.23 -15.05 41.14
C ALA A 338 -24.50 -14.36 40.60
N MET A 339 -24.74 -14.47 39.28
CA MET A 339 -25.96 -13.98 38.63
C MET A 339 -27.20 -14.73 39.15
N GLU A 340 -27.12 -16.06 39.26
CA GLU A 340 -28.23 -16.91 39.75
C GLU A 340 -28.65 -16.54 41.18
N ARG A 341 -27.67 -16.18 42.02
CA ARG A 341 -27.88 -15.73 43.40
C ARG A 341 -28.34 -14.27 43.51
N GLY A 342 -28.42 -13.52 42.41
CA GLY A 342 -28.77 -12.10 42.39
C GLY A 342 -27.71 -11.21 43.07
N ARG A 343 -26.47 -11.69 43.19
CA ARG A 343 -25.33 -10.96 43.78
C ARG A 343 -24.54 -10.15 42.76
N LEU A 344 -24.79 -10.40 41.47
CA LEU A 344 -24.17 -9.69 40.37
C LEU A 344 -25.25 -9.23 39.40
N LEU A 345 -25.35 -7.92 39.20
CA LEU A 345 -26.14 -7.32 38.14
C LEU A 345 -25.23 -6.92 36.99
N MET A 346 -25.59 -7.38 35.80
CA MET A 346 -24.87 -7.09 34.57
C MET A 346 -25.79 -6.42 33.56
N LEU A 347 -25.22 -5.54 32.75
CA LEU A 347 -25.82 -5.04 31.53
C LEU A 347 -24.95 -5.49 30.36
N GLY A 348 -25.50 -6.35 29.51
CA GLY A 348 -24.82 -6.86 28.33
C GLY A 348 -25.42 -6.33 27.04
N GLU A 349 -24.60 -5.90 26.07
CA GLU A 349 -25.09 -5.63 24.70
C GLU A 349 -24.81 -6.83 23.79
N MET A 350 -25.74 -7.14 22.88
CA MET A 350 -25.60 -8.23 21.89
C MET A 350 -26.52 -8.04 20.68
N THR A 351 -26.28 -8.81 19.61
CA THR A 351 -27.18 -8.90 18.44
C THR A 351 -28.27 -9.96 18.62
N PRO A 352 -29.37 -9.91 17.83
CA PRO A 352 -30.41 -10.95 17.85
C PRO A 352 -29.89 -12.35 17.53
N GLN A 353 -28.93 -12.46 16.61
CA GLN A 353 -28.28 -13.74 16.30
C GLN A 353 -27.48 -14.27 17.49
N GLN A 354 -26.68 -13.41 18.13
CA GLN A 354 -25.90 -13.75 19.31
C GLN A 354 -26.80 -14.15 20.49
N SER A 355 -27.91 -13.44 20.71
CA SER A 355 -28.85 -13.77 21.79
C SER A 355 -29.51 -15.14 21.57
N ALA A 356 -29.90 -15.47 20.33
CA ALA A 356 -30.43 -16.79 20.00
C ALA A 356 -29.40 -17.90 20.28
N GLN A 357 -28.15 -17.72 19.83
CA GLN A 357 -27.06 -18.68 20.07
C GLN A 357 -26.74 -18.82 21.56
N LEU A 358 -26.68 -17.71 22.30
CA LEU A 358 -26.42 -17.68 23.73
C LEU A 358 -27.50 -18.43 24.52
N LEU A 359 -28.77 -18.20 24.20
CA LEU A 359 -29.90 -18.86 24.87
C LEU A 359 -30.01 -20.35 24.52
N LEU A 360 -29.50 -20.77 23.36
CA LEU A 360 -29.35 -22.18 23.01
C LEU A 360 -28.22 -22.83 23.81
N ALA A 361 -27.08 -22.15 23.92
CA ALA A 361 -25.91 -22.64 24.65
C ALA A 361 -26.10 -22.65 26.18
N ARG A 362 -26.79 -21.66 26.73
CA ARG A 362 -27.05 -21.48 28.18
C ARG A 362 -28.51 -21.09 28.45
N PRO A 363 -29.43 -22.07 28.45
CA PRO A 363 -30.85 -21.81 28.69
C PRO A 363 -31.17 -21.17 30.04
N VAL A 364 -30.31 -21.35 31.04
CA VAL A 364 -30.48 -20.80 32.40
C VAL A 364 -30.61 -19.27 32.42
N LEU A 365 -30.01 -18.58 31.46
CA LEU A 365 -30.09 -17.13 31.34
C LEU A 365 -31.53 -16.62 31.13
N ARG A 366 -32.45 -17.45 30.59
CA ARG A 366 -33.88 -17.07 30.44
C ARG A 366 -34.56 -16.73 31.77
N HIS A 367 -34.03 -17.25 32.88
CA HIS A 367 -34.60 -17.03 34.20
C HIS A 367 -33.91 -15.89 34.96
N HIS A 368 -32.61 -15.69 34.72
CA HIS A 368 -31.74 -14.77 35.48
C HIS A 368 -31.35 -13.50 34.73
N ALA A 369 -31.70 -13.40 33.45
CA ALA A 369 -31.52 -12.20 32.65
C ALA A 369 -32.82 -11.80 31.94
N GLU A 370 -33.08 -10.50 31.87
CA GLU A 370 -34.17 -9.90 31.10
C GLU A 370 -33.65 -9.49 29.72
N LEU A 371 -34.32 -9.92 28.65
CA LEU A 371 -33.93 -9.58 27.29
C LEU A 371 -34.67 -8.32 26.83
N ALA A 372 -33.97 -7.20 26.75
CA ALA A 372 -34.51 -5.95 26.25
C ALA A 372 -34.21 -5.82 24.75
N THR A 373 -35.22 -6.06 23.91
CA THR A 373 -35.06 -5.96 22.45
C THR A 373 -35.28 -4.53 21.96
N LEU A 374 -34.23 -3.92 21.40
CA LEU A 374 -34.30 -2.64 20.70
C LEU A 374 -34.66 -2.87 19.23
N ARG A 375 -35.55 -2.05 18.69
CA ARG A 375 -36.01 -2.11 17.29
C ARG A 375 -35.55 -0.87 16.52
N SER A 376 -35.34 -1.05 15.22
CA SER A 376 -35.00 0.08 14.35
C SER A 376 -36.17 1.07 14.37
N PRO A 377 -35.91 2.38 14.42
CA PRO A 377 -36.96 3.38 14.29
C PRO A 377 -37.68 3.20 12.95
N ASP A 378 -38.99 3.41 12.96
CA ASP A 378 -39.77 3.51 11.72
C ASP A 378 -39.52 4.84 11.01
N ASP A 379 -40.06 5.02 9.81
CA ASP A 379 -39.82 6.24 9.02
C ASP A 379 -40.30 7.52 9.72
N ALA A 380 -41.34 7.44 10.56
CA ALA A 380 -41.84 8.60 11.28
C ALA A 380 -40.93 8.98 12.46
N ALA A 381 -40.51 7.98 13.24
CA ALA A 381 -39.53 8.14 14.31
C ALA A 381 -38.17 8.60 13.76
N MET A 382 -37.75 8.08 12.60
CA MET A 382 -36.50 8.46 11.97
C MET A 382 -36.49 9.94 11.57
N ARG A 383 -37.59 10.45 10.98
CA ARG A 383 -37.73 11.88 10.66
C ARG A 383 -37.63 12.76 11.92
N ASP A 384 -38.23 12.36 13.03
CA ASP A 384 -38.10 13.08 14.31
C ASP A 384 -36.65 13.08 14.83
N VAL A 385 -35.98 11.92 14.79
CA VAL A 385 -34.56 11.79 15.18
C VAL A 385 -33.67 12.72 14.34
N LEU A 386 -33.85 12.73 13.02
CA LEU A 386 -33.08 13.58 12.11
C LEU A 386 -33.34 15.07 12.32
N ALA A 387 -34.60 15.46 12.54
CA ALA A 387 -34.96 16.85 12.83
C ALA A 387 -34.35 17.33 14.15
N ARG A 388 -34.36 16.49 15.20
CA ARG A 388 -33.73 16.80 16.49
C ARG A 388 -32.22 16.90 16.39
N TRP A 389 -31.58 16.02 15.62
CA TRP A 389 -30.15 16.13 15.33
C TRP A 389 -29.85 17.47 14.66
N ALA A 390 -30.58 17.84 13.61
CA ALA A 390 -30.39 19.10 12.89
C ALA A 390 -30.56 20.32 13.81
N GLY A 391 -31.61 20.35 14.64
CA GLY A 391 -31.86 21.44 15.59
C GLY A 391 -30.79 21.56 16.68
N ALA A 392 -30.27 20.43 17.19
CA ALA A 392 -29.17 20.41 18.15
C ALA A 392 -27.88 20.98 17.54
N ARG A 393 -27.56 20.62 16.28
CA ARG A 393 -26.39 21.16 15.57
C ARG A 393 -26.55 22.63 15.22
N GLU A 394 -27.73 23.07 14.80
CA GLU A 394 -28.03 24.48 14.54
C GLU A 394 -27.84 25.34 15.80
N THR A 395 -28.32 24.86 16.95
CA THR A 395 -28.13 25.55 18.24
C THR A 395 -26.66 25.67 18.61
N ALA A 396 -25.88 24.61 18.42
CA ALA A 396 -24.44 24.60 18.74
C ALA A 396 -23.61 25.48 17.79
N LEU A 397 -23.98 25.56 16.51
CA LEU A 397 -23.24 26.30 15.49
C LEU A 397 -23.71 27.74 15.30
N GLY A 398 -24.88 28.11 15.83
CA GLY A 398 -25.51 29.43 15.64
C GLY A 398 -25.98 29.70 14.21
N ARG A 399 -26.01 28.68 13.35
CA ARG A 399 -26.46 28.74 11.95
C ARG A 399 -27.00 27.39 11.51
N SER A 400 -27.85 27.37 10.48
CA SER A 400 -28.41 26.13 9.95
C SER A 400 -27.30 25.16 9.49
N ALA A 401 -27.33 23.95 10.05
CA ALA A 401 -26.36 22.91 9.71
C ALA A 401 -26.74 22.18 8.41
N ILE A 402 -28.04 21.94 8.19
CA ILE A 402 -28.55 21.15 7.05
C ILE A 402 -30.03 21.50 6.80
N GLU A 403 -30.46 21.44 5.54
CA GLU A 403 -31.86 21.61 5.15
C GLU A 403 -32.65 20.29 5.24
N THR A 404 -33.97 20.36 5.47
CA THR A 404 -34.84 19.17 5.62
C THR A 404 -34.79 18.24 4.41
N ARG A 405 -34.76 18.77 3.18
CA ARG A 405 -34.65 17.95 1.96
C ARG A 405 -33.36 17.13 1.91
N THR A 406 -32.27 17.68 2.46
CA THR A 406 -30.95 17.04 2.49
C THR A 406 -30.89 15.96 3.56
N LEU A 407 -31.70 16.05 4.63
CA LEU A 407 -31.86 14.97 5.61
C LEU A 407 -32.49 13.73 4.98
N ASP A 408 -33.56 13.90 4.21
CA ASP A 408 -34.20 12.80 3.48
C ASP A 408 -33.24 12.19 2.44
N GLU A 409 -32.47 13.04 1.76
CA GLU A 409 -31.43 12.60 0.83
C GLU A 409 -30.31 11.82 1.54
N ALA A 410 -29.82 12.30 2.69
CA ALA A 410 -28.84 11.61 3.51
C ALA A 410 -29.33 10.22 3.95
N GLN A 411 -30.60 10.11 4.36
CA GLN A 411 -31.19 8.83 4.75
C GLN A 411 -31.24 7.86 3.56
N ARG A 412 -31.68 8.31 2.38
CA ARG A 412 -31.68 7.47 1.17
C ARG A 412 -30.27 7.04 0.76
N MET A 413 -29.33 7.98 0.69
CA MET A 413 -27.95 7.68 0.32
C MET A 413 -27.30 6.73 1.33
N ALA A 414 -27.49 6.97 2.63
CA ALA A 414 -26.95 6.07 3.65
C ALA A 414 -27.57 4.67 3.53
N ALA A 415 -28.86 4.54 3.22
CA ALA A 415 -29.50 3.25 2.98
C ALA A 415 -28.98 2.52 1.74
N GLN A 416 -28.65 3.26 0.68
CA GLN A 416 -28.13 2.73 -0.57
C GLN A 416 -26.67 2.26 -0.44
N TYR A 417 -25.83 3.06 0.21
CA TYR A 417 -24.38 2.80 0.29
C TYR A 417 -23.94 2.07 1.56
N PHE A 418 -24.77 2.04 2.61
CA PHE A 418 -24.46 1.34 3.87
C PHE A 418 -25.63 0.43 4.34
N PRO A 419 -26.15 -0.47 3.49
CA PRO A 419 -27.29 -1.35 3.79
C PRO A 419 -27.01 -2.41 4.87
N GLU A 420 -25.76 -2.59 5.30
CA GLU A 420 -25.36 -3.45 6.42
C GLU A 420 -25.56 -2.78 7.79
N GLN A 421 -25.66 -1.45 7.80
CA GLN A 421 -25.91 -0.66 8.99
C GLN A 421 -27.41 -0.45 9.20
N HIS A 422 -27.80 -0.28 10.45
CA HIS A 422 -29.19 -0.06 10.83
C HIS A 422 -29.41 1.38 11.27
N GLU A 423 -30.64 1.85 11.11
CA GLU A 423 -31.06 3.14 11.63
C GLU A 423 -31.18 3.12 13.16
N PRO A 424 -30.98 4.25 13.84
CA PRO A 424 -30.68 5.58 13.28
C PRO A 424 -29.18 5.82 13.01
N GLY A 425 -28.30 4.96 13.52
CA GLY A 425 -26.86 5.19 13.48
C GLY A 425 -26.26 5.15 12.08
N ARG A 426 -26.91 4.51 11.10
CA ARG A 426 -26.51 4.54 9.69
C ARG A 426 -26.50 5.98 9.15
N THR A 427 -27.63 6.67 9.24
CA THR A 427 -27.77 8.04 8.70
C THR A 427 -27.03 9.07 9.56
N LEU A 428 -27.14 8.97 10.89
CA LEU A 428 -26.49 9.93 11.79
C LEU A 428 -24.96 9.92 11.65
N ARG A 429 -24.33 8.76 11.46
CA ARG A 429 -22.88 8.69 11.21
C ARG A 429 -22.48 9.39 9.93
N LEU A 430 -23.23 9.20 8.84
CA LEU A 430 -22.97 9.91 7.59
C LEU A 430 -23.08 11.43 7.79
N LEU A 431 -24.12 11.88 8.50
CA LEU A 431 -24.34 13.30 8.77
C LEU A 431 -23.24 13.92 9.65
N ASP A 432 -22.86 13.27 10.75
CA ASP A 432 -21.79 13.76 11.64
C ASP A 432 -20.43 13.78 10.92
N GLU A 433 -20.12 12.78 10.10
CA GLU A 433 -18.90 12.73 9.29
C GLU A 433 -18.89 13.85 8.24
N THR A 434 -20.01 14.04 7.53
CA THR A 434 -20.17 15.12 6.55
C THR A 434 -20.02 16.49 7.21
N LEU A 435 -20.66 16.69 8.38
CA LEU A 435 -20.57 17.93 9.14
C LEU A 435 -19.14 18.21 9.59
N ARG A 436 -18.42 17.21 10.09
CA ARG A 436 -17.02 17.35 10.51
C ARG A 436 -16.13 17.77 9.35
N THR A 437 -16.29 17.14 8.18
CA THR A 437 -15.54 17.50 6.97
C THR A 437 -15.87 18.92 6.53
N ALA A 438 -17.16 19.28 6.45
CA ALA A 438 -17.59 20.61 6.07
C ALA A 438 -17.12 21.72 7.01
N LEU A 439 -17.01 21.43 8.32
CA LEU A 439 -16.46 22.36 9.31
C LEU A 439 -14.93 22.50 9.25
N SER A 440 -14.23 21.50 8.72
CA SER A 440 -12.76 21.54 8.56
C SER A 440 -12.30 22.30 7.32
N GLU A 441 -13.21 22.64 6.40
CA GLU A 441 -12.92 23.45 5.22
C GLU A 441 -12.80 24.96 5.56
N GLU A 442 -11.94 25.69 4.86
CA GLU A 442 -11.76 27.13 5.03
C GLU A 442 -12.15 27.89 3.73
N PRO A 443 -13.29 28.61 3.70
CA PRO A 443 -14.31 28.75 4.74
C PRO A 443 -15.22 27.51 4.88
N PRO A 444 -15.85 27.30 6.05
CA PRO A 444 -16.65 26.11 6.31
C PRO A 444 -17.95 26.08 5.50
N ARG A 445 -18.12 25.02 4.72
CA ARG A 445 -19.18 24.84 3.71
C ARG A 445 -20.49 24.36 4.33
N LEU A 446 -21.26 25.30 4.89
CA LEU A 446 -22.62 25.08 5.42
C LEU A 446 -23.65 25.98 4.74
N PRO A 447 -24.93 25.58 4.65
CA PRO A 447 -25.49 24.31 5.14
C PRO A 447 -25.02 23.11 4.29
N LEU A 448 -25.12 21.90 4.86
CA LEU A 448 -24.81 20.66 4.16
C LEU A 448 -25.74 20.48 2.95
N ASP A 449 -25.14 20.13 1.81
CA ASP A 449 -25.81 19.83 0.55
C ASP A 449 -25.56 18.37 0.10
N GLY A 450 -26.24 17.92 -0.95
CA GLY A 450 -26.03 16.57 -1.52
C GLY A 450 -24.59 16.31 -1.98
N GLU A 451 -23.86 17.35 -2.41
CA GLU A 451 -22.47 17.23 -2.83
C GLU A 451 -21.54 16.95 -1.63
N ALA A 452 -21.79 17.57 -0.48
CA ALA A 452 -21.10 17.29 0.77
C ALA A 452 -21.35 15.84 1.23
N LEU A 453 -22.59 15.37 1.16
CA LEU A 453 -22.94 13.97 1.48
C LEU A 453 -22.20 12.99 0.56
N LEU A 454 -22.20 13.23 -0.76
CA LEU A 454 -21.47 12.40 -1.72
C LEU A 454 -19.97 12.41 -1.46
N ARG A 455 -19.38 13.55 -1.07
CA ARG A 455 -17.97 13.62 -0.66
C ARG A 455 -17.65 12.79 0.57
N ALA A 456 -18.52 12.81 1.58
CA ALA A 456 -18.36 11.97 2.77
C ALA A 456 -18.46 10.48 2.41
N ILE A 457 -19.42 10.10 1.56
CA ILE A 457 -19.58 8.73 1.05
C ILE A 457 -18.34 8.32 0.24
N ALA A 458 -17.84 9.17 -0.66
CA ALA A 458 -16.64 8.91 -1.45
C ALA A 458 -15.41 8.71 -0.56
N SER A 459 -15.23 9.55 0.46
CA SER A 459 -14.12 9.42 1.42
C SER A 459 -14.18 8.09 2.19
N ARG A 460 -15.37 7.72 2.67
CA ARG A 460 -15.58 6.50 3.45
C ARG A 460 -15.53 5.24 2.60
N SER A 461 -16.30 5.20 1.51
CA SER A 461 -16.35 4.05 0.58
C SER A 461 -15.06 3.93 -0.24
N GLY A 462 -14.32 5.02 -0.42
CA GLY A 462 -13.17 5.12 -1.33
C GLY A 462 -13.55 5.17 -2.80
N LEU A 463 -14.84 5.03 -3.16
CA LEU A 463 -15.27 5.08 -4.56
C LEU A 463 -15.08 6.50 -5.13
N PRO A 464 -14.75 6.64 -6.43
CA PRO A 464 -14.53 7.94 -7.03
C PRO A 464 -15.85 8.71 -7.08
N LEU A 465 -15.80 10.02 -6.83
CA LEU A 465 -16.97 10.89 -6.92
C LEU A 465 -17.68 10.76 -8.27
N ASP A 466 -16.92 10.63 -9.35
CA ASP A 466 -17.45 10.50 -10.71
C ASP A 466 -18.29 9.22 -10.92
N VAL A 467 -18.04 8.17 -10.11
CA VAL A 467 -18.84 6.93 -10.11
C VAL A 467 -20.07 7.06 -9.23
N LEU A 468 -19.98 7.82 -8.13
CA LEU A 468 -21.06 7.99 -7.15
C LEU A 468 -22.07 9.10 -7.53
N ASP A 469 -21.63 10.16 -8.21
CA ASP A 469 -22.47 11.31 -8.54
C ASP A 469 -23.26 11.05 -9.83
N ASP A 470 -24.55 10.77 -9.67
CA ASP A 470 -25.50 10.54 -10.78
C ASP A 470 -25.62 11.75 -11.73
N ARG A 471 -25.25 12.96 -11.27
CA ARG A 471 -25.35 14.19 -12.07
C ARG A 471 -24.20 14.36 -13.05
N GLN A 472 -23.09 13.64 -12.85
CA GLN A 472 -21.91 13.72 -13.71
C GLN A 472 -21.88 12.58 -14.72
N SER A 473 -21.51 12.86 -15.97
CA SER A 473 -21.28 11.81 -16.97
C SER A 473 -19.93 11.14 -16.73
N LEU A 474 -19.87 9.82 -16.93
CA LEU A 474 -18.62 9.06 -16.88
C LEU A 474 -18.11 8.82 -18.30
N ASP A 475 -16.89 9.26 -18.59
CA ASP A 475 -16.25 9.01 -19.88
C ASP A 475 -15.74 7.57 -19.95
N LEU A 476 -16.50 6.71 -20.62
CA LEU A 476 -16.16 5.30 -20.81
C LEU A 476 -14.89 5.12 -21.65
N GLU A 477 -14.57 6.04 -22.55
CA GLU A 477 -13.36 5.95 -23.37
C GLU A 477 -12.11 6.27 -22.55
N GLN A 478 -12.20 7.26 -21.65
CA GLN A 478 -11.16 7.52 -20.68
C GLN A 478 -10.92 6.31 -19.76
N LEU A 479 -11.97 5.63 -19.33
CA LEU A 479 -11.85 4.39 -18.55
C LEU A 479 -11.17 3.27 -19.34
N ARG A 480 -11.58 3.05 -20.60
CA ARG A 480 -10.92 2.07 -21.48
C ARG A 480 -9.44 2.39 -21.64
N ALA A 481 -9.10 3.66 -21.89
CA ALA A 481 -7.73 4.11 -22.03
C ALA A 481 -6.92 3.87 -20.74
N PHE A 482 -7.52 4.09 -19.56
CA PHE A 482 -6.88 3.80 -18.28
C PHE A 482 -6.50 2.31 -18.14
N PHE A 483 -7.43 1.39 -18.47
CA PHE A 483 -7.16 -0.04 -18.44
C PHE A 483 -6.17 -0.48 -19.53
N ARG A 484 -6.34 -0.04 -20.77
CA ARG A 484 -5.48 -0.38 -21.92
C ARG A 484 -4.04 0.11 -21.74
N LYS A 485 -3.85 1.24 -21.06
CA LYS A 485 -2.51 1.70 -20.66
C LYS A 485 -1.79 0.68 -19.80
N ARG A 486 -2.50 -0.16 -19.03
CA ARG A 486 -1.94 -1.12 -18.07
C ARG A 486 -1.96 -2.57 -18.53
N VAL A 487 -3.06 -3.01 -19.14
CA VAL A 487 -3.32 -4.37 -19.58
C VAL A 487 -3.46 -4.37 -21.10
N ILE A 488 -2.56 -5.05 -21.80
CA ILE A 488 -2.45 -5.03 -23.26
C ILE A 488 -2.99 -6.35 -23.83
N GLY A 489 -3.81 -6.26 -24.89
CA GLY A 489 -4.31 -7.42 -25.64
C GLY A 489 -5.45 -8.20 -24.98
N GLN A 490 -6.13 -7.62 -23.98
CA GLN A 490 -7.22 -8.28 -23.22
C GLN A 490 -8.52 -7.45 -23.26
N ASP A 491 -8.93 -6.98 -24.44
CA ASP A 491 -10.08 -6.07 -24.59
C ASP A 491 -11.41 -6.65 -24.07
N GLU A 492 -11.67 -7.96 -24.24
CA GLU A 492 -12.89 -8.59 -23.70
C GLU A 492 -12.96 -8.46 -22.17
N ALA A 493 -11.81 -8.56 -21.49
CA ALA A 493 -11.74 -8.41 -20.04
C ALA A 493 -11.91 -6.96 -19.60
N VAL A 494 -11.37 -6.01 -20.37
CA VAL A 494 -11.52 -4.58 -20.13
C VAL A 494 -12.97 -4.14 -20.32
N GLU A 495 -13.61 -4.48 -21.44
CA GLU A 495 -15.02 -4.13 -21.70
C GLU A 495 -15.94 -4.72 -20.63
N CYS A 496 -15.71 -5.96 -20.20
CA CYS A 496 -16.48 -6.59 -19.12
C CYS A 496 -16.49 -5.76 -17.83
N LEU A 497 -15.33 -5.20 -17.45
CA LEU A 497 -15.22 -4.36 -16.25
C LEU A 497 -15.79 -2.96 -16.48
N VAL A 498 -15.59 -2.36 -17.66
CA VAL A 498 -16.16 -1.06 -18.02
C VAL A 498 -17.68 -1.12 -18.00
N ASP A 499 -18.29 -2.16 -18.58
CA ASP A 499 -19.73 -2.43 -18.52
C ASP A 499 -20.22 -2.51 -17.08
N ARG A 500 -19.45 -3.17 -16.20
CA ARG A 500 -19.81 -3.29 -14.78
C ARG A 500 -19.76 -1.96 -14.05
N ILE A 501 -18.74 -1.15 -14.28
CA ILE A 501 -18.63 0.19 -13.69
C ILE A 501 -19.77 1.09 -14.19
N ALA A 502 -20.12 0.99 -15.47
CA ALA A 502 -21.26 1.72 -16.03
C ALA A 502 -22.59 1.29 -15.36
N MET A 503 -22.81 -0.01 -15.14
CA MET A 503 -23.98 -0.49 -14.40
C MET A 503 -24.01 -0.02 -12.94
N LEU A 504 -22.86 -0.02 -12.27
CA LEU A 504 -22.73 0.49 -10.89
C LEU A 504 -23.11 1.97 -10.82
N LYS A 505 -22.55 2.79 -11.73
CA LYS A 505 -22.88 4.22 -11.83
C LYS A 505 -24.34 4.46 -12.17
N ALA A 506 -24.94 3.63 -13.02
CA ALA A 506 -26.35 3.74 -13.36
C ALA A 506 -27.29 3.22 -12.25
N GLY A 507 -26.77 2.69 -11.15
CA GLY A 507 -27.56 2.09 -10.08
C GLY A 507 -28.32 0.82 -10.52
N LEU A 508 -27.86 0.13 -11.58
CA LEU A 508 -28.53 -1.04 -12.18
C LEU A 508 -28.02 -2.37 -11.64
N VAL A 509 -27.21 -2.34 -10.58
CA VAL A 509 -26.64 -3.54 -9.94
C VAL A 509 -27.60 -4.07 -8.89
N ASP A 510 -27.68 -5.39 -8.75
CA ASP A 510 -28.49 -6.04 -7.72
C ASP A 510 -27.93 -5.73 -6.32
N ALA A 511 -28.72 -5.05 -5.49
CA ALA A 511 -28.35 -4.66 -4.13
C ALA A 511 -28.29 -5.84 -3.14
N GLY A 512 -28.70 -7.05 -3.53
CA GLY A 512 -28.61 -8.27 -2.73
C GLY A 512 -27.30 -9.04 -2.93
N ARG A 513 -26.54 -8.76 -3.99
CA ARG A 513 -25.38 -9.55 -4.44
C ARG A 513 -24.11 -8.68 -4.47
N PRO A 514 -22.91 -9.28 -4.54
CA PRO A 514 -21.70 -8.52 -4.82
C PRO A 514 -21.82 -7.71 -6.11
N ILE A 515 -21.13 -6.56 -6.19
CA ILE A 515 -21.22 -5.64 -7.33
C ILE A 515 -20.98 -6.38 -8.65
N GLY A 516 -19.99 -7.28 -8.65
CA GLY A 516 -19.78 -8.22 -9.74
C GLY A 516 -18.92 -9.39 -9.30
N VAL A 517 -19.23 -10.60 -9.79
CA VAL A 517 -18.47 -11.82 -9.57
C VAL A 517 -17.93 -12.34 -10.90
N PHE A 518 -16.61 -12.26 -11.08
CA PHE A 518 -15.94 -12.57 -12.34
C PHE A 518 -14.97 -13.73 -12.20
N LEU A 519 -14.95 -14.64 -13.18
CA LEU A 519 -13.89 -15.64 -13.31
C LEU A 519 -12.99 -15.31 -14.49
N PHE A 520 -11.74 -14.97 -14.21
CA PHE A 520 -10.70 -14.72 -15.18
C PHE A 520 -9.92 -16.01 -15.42
N ALA A 521 -10.14 -16.66 -16.56
CA ALA A 521 -9.51 -17.92 -16.90
C ALA A 521 -8.55 -17.76 -18.08
N GLY A 522 -7.37 -18.37 -18.01
CA GLY A 522 -6.41 -18.36 -19.11
C GLY A 522 -4.98 -18.68 -18.66
N PRO A 523 -3.98 -18.63 -19.57
CA PRO A 523 -2.59 -18.97 -19.26
C PRO A 523 -1.98 -18.08 -18.16
N THR A 524 -0.87 -18.55 -17.57
CA THR A 524 -0.15 -17.74 -16.57
C THR A 524 0.50 -16.53 -17.23
N GLY A 525 0.50 -15.39 -16.53
CA GLY A 525 1.21 -14.19 -17.01
C GLY A 525 0.53 -13.40 -18.13
N THR A 526 -0.77 -13.61 -18.38
CA THR A 526 -1.57 -12.88 -19.39
C THR A 526 -2.21 -11.59 -18.89
N GLY A 527 -2.09 -11.26 -17.59
CA GLY A 527 -2.58 -10.00 -17.02
C GLY A 527 -3.80 -10.09 -16.11
N LYS A 528 -4.30 -11.29 -15.78
CA LYS A 528 -5.46 -11.50 -14.87
C LYS A 528 -5.37 -10.71 -13.56
N THR A 529 -4.27 -10.89 -12.83
CA THR A 529 -4.00 -10.20 -11.55
C THR A 529 -3.72 -8.70 -11.75
N GLU A 530 -3.13 -8.30 -12.88
CA GLU A 530 -2.84 -6.88 -13.18
C GLU A 530 -4.13 -6.11 -13.46
N LEU A 531 -5.11 -6.74 -14.11
CA LEU A 531 -6.42 -6.15 -14.36
C LEU A 531 -7.18 -5.91 -13.04
N ALA A 532 -7.16 -6.87 -12.12
CA ALA A 532 -7.75 -6.72 -10.79
C ALA A 532 -7.09 -5.59 -9.98
N LYS A 533 -5.76 -5.48 -10.03
CA LYS A 533 -5.01 -4.37 -9.42
C LYS A 533 -5.39 -3.02 -10.03
N THR A 534 -5.46 -2.97 -11.36
CA THR A 534 -5.84 -1.76 -12.09
C THR A 534 -7.24 -1.30 -11.73
N LEU A 535 -8.19 -2.24 -11.57
CA LEU A 535 -9.54 -1.94 -11.11
C LEU A 535 -9.55 -1.38 -9.69
N GLY A 536 -8.80 -1.99 -8.78
CA GLY A 536 -8.67 -1.50 -7.40
C GLY A 536 -8.09 -0.08 -7.35
N GLU A 537 -7.05 0.20 -8.14
CA GLU A 537 -6.48 1.55 -8.23
C GLU A 537 -7.42 2.57 -8.86
N LEU A 538 -8.19 2.18 -9.89
CA LEU A 538 -9.18 3.06 -10.53
C LEU A 538 -10.28 3.45 -9.54
N LEU A 539 -10.86 2.46 -8.86
CA LEU A 539 -12.02 2.67 -8.01
C LEU A 539 -11.63 3.26 -6.65
N PHE A 540 -10.44 2.97 -6.13
CA PHE A 540 -10.10 3.32 -4.75
C PHE A 540 -8.87 4.21 -4.61
N GLY A 541 -8.24 4.60 -5.72
CA GLY A 541 -7.04 5.44 -5.74
C GLY A 541 -5.78 4.78 -5.15
N SER A 542 -5.87 3.55 -4.62
CA SER A 542 -4.77 2.83 -3.98
C SER A 542 -4.88 1.33 -4.24
N SER A 543 -3.72 0.69 -4.46
CA SER A 543 -3.62 -0.77 -4.54
C SER A 543 -3.87 -1.48 -3.21
N GLU A 544 -3.88 -0.76 -2.08
CA GLU A 544 -4.10 -1.32 -0.74
C GLU A 544 -5.55 -1.79 -0.53
N ARG A 545 -6.52 -1.25 -1.28
CA ARG A 545 -7.92 -1.69 -1.27
C ARG A 545 -8.21 -2.93 -2.13
N LEU A 546 -7.16 -3.57 -2.65
CA LEU A 546 -7.23 -4.89 -3.26
C LEU A 546 -6.98 -5.97 -2.19
N LEU A 547 -8.04 -6.66 -1.78
CA LEU A 547 -7.95 -7.82 -0.89
C LEU A 547 -7.52 -9.05 -1.70
N ARG A 548 -6.21 -9.24 -1.85
CA ARG A 548 -5.65 -10.42 -2.52
C ARG A 548 -5.52 -11.61 -1.55
N ILE A 549 -6.01 -12.77 -1.99
CA ILE A 549 -5.92 -14.03 -1.27
C ILE A 549 -5.42 -15.11 -2.23
N ASP A 550 -4.33 -15.79 -1.87
CA ASP A 550 -3.79 -16.91 -2.63
C ASP A 550 -4.50 -18.21 -2.22
N MET A 551 -5.29 -18.79 -3.12
CA MET A 551 -6.06 -20.00 -2.84
C MET A 551 -5.19 -21.25 -2.72
N SER A 552 -3.92 -21.18 -3.12
CA SER A 552 -2.94 -22.24 -2.86
C SER A 552 -2.68 -22.45 -1.37
N GLU A 553 -2.90 -21.43 -0.53
CA GLU A 553 -2.77 -21.53 0.93
C GLU A 553 -3.97 -22.24 1.59
N TYR A 554 -5.08 -22.43 0.84
CA TYR A 554 -6.37 -22.93 1.32
C TYR A 554 -6.71 -24.32 0.76
N GLN A 555 -5.69 -25.16 0.56
CA GLN A 555 -5.83 -26.52 0.02
C GLN A 555 -6.42 -27.52 1.03
N SER A 556 -6.35 -27.24 2.34
CA SER A 556 -6.89 -28.11 3.40
C SER A 556 -8.18 -27.56 4.00
N GLU A 557 -8.96 -28.45 4.62
CA GLU A 557 -10.21 -28.07 5.29
C GLU A 557 -9.98 -27.09 6.45
N ASP A 558 -8.94 -27.30 7.26
CA ASP A 558 -8.58 -26.38 8.36
C ASP A 558 -8.16 -24.99 7.86
N ALA A 559 -7.50 -24.92 6.70
CA ALA A 559 -7.11 -23.64 6.11
C ALA A 559 -8.33 -22.85 5.64
N ALA A 560 -9.38 -23.51 5.13
CA ALA A 560 -10.63 -22.85 4.72
C ALA A 560 -11.26 -22.03 5.86
N TRP A 561 -11.18 -22.50 7.10
CA TRP A 561 -11.71 -21.79 8.26
C TRP A 561 -10.99 -20.47 8.55
N ARG A 562 -9.73 -20.28 8.11
CA ARG A 562 -9.00 -19.01 8.28
C ARG A 562 -9.59 -17.86 7.46
N LEU A 563 -10.42 -18.15 6.44
CA LEU A 563 -11.17 -17.12 5.72
C LEU A 563 -12.24 -16.47 6.60
N THR A 564 -12.78 -17.24 7.56
CA THR A 564 -13.86 -16.81 8.44
C THR A 564 -13.41 -16.49 9.87
N ASP A 565 -12.33 -17.12 10.34
CA ASP A 565 -11.91 -17.12 11.74
C ASP A 565 -10.54 -16.47 11.91
N ASP A 566 -10.41 -15.58 12.88
CA ASP A 566 -9.15 -14.96 13.26
C ASP A 566 -8.39 -16.00 14.12
N GLY A 567 -7.28 -16.54 13.61
CA GLY A 567 -6.53 -17.58 14.32
C GLY A 567 -6.12 -17.16 15.74
N HIS A 568 -6.03 -18.12 16.67
CA HIS A 568 -5.73 -17.87 18.10
C HIS A 568 -4.40 -17.12 18.35
N ASP A 569 -3.49 -17.10 17.37
CA ASP A 569 -2.18 -16.44 17.46
C ASP A 569 -2.15 -14.99 16.90
N GLY A 570 -3.29 -14.44 16.48
CA GLY A 570 -3.41 -13.01 16.12
C GLY A 570 -2.57 -12.54 14.92
N SER A 571 -1.91 -13.43 14.18
CA SER A 571 -0.91 -13.06 13.16
C SER A 571 -1.47 -12.76 11.77
N ALA A 572 -2.70 -13.19 11.44
CA ALA A 572 -3.36 -12.85 10.18
C ALA A 572 -4.88 -12.67 10.39
N ARG A 573 -5.41 -11.50 10.02
CA ARG A 573 -6.86 -11.22 10.04
C ARG A 573 -7.59 -12.01 8.95
N SER A 574 -8.73 -12.59 9.31
CA SER A 574 -9.63 -13.31 8.42
C SER A 574 -10.19 -12.41 7.30
N LEU A 575 -10.66 -13.03 6.21
CA LEU A 575 -11.33 -12.29 5.13
C LEU A 575 -12.60 -11.59 5.62
N THR A 576 -13.40 -12.27 6.45
CA THR A 576 -14.60 -11.69 7.06
C THR A 576 -14.26 -10.44 7.89
N ALA A 577 -13.17 -10.45 8.67
CA ALA A 577 -12.73 -9.27 9.41
C ALA A 577 -12.33 -8.11 8.48
N ARG A 578 -11.52 -8.39 7.45
CA ARG A 578 -11.06 -7.38 6.49
C ARG A 578 -12.22 -6.74 5.71
N ILE A 579 -13.22 -7.54 5.32
CA ILE A 579 -14.42 -7.07 4.61
C ILE A 579 -15.31 -6.22 5.53
N ARG A 580 -15.45 -6.57 6.81
CA ARG A 580 -16.19 -5.71 7.76
C ARG A 580 -15.53 -4.35 7.95
N GLU A 581 -14.19 -4.32 7.99
CA GLU A 581 -13.44 -3.07 8.08
C GLU A 581 -13.54 -2.26 6.78
N GLN A 582 -13.55 -2.93 5.62
CA GLN A 582 -13.58 -2.32 4.30
C GLN A 582 -14.56 -3.05 3.36
N PRO A 583 -15.88 -2.76 3.44
CA PRO A 583 -16.89 -3.43 2.62
C PRO A 583 -16.75 -3.12 1.13
N PHE A 584 -16.28 -1.91 0.83
CA PHE A 584 -15.97 -1.42 -0.50
C PHE A 584 -14.55 -1.83 -0.89
N SER A 585 -14.43 -2.93 -1.62
CA SER A 585 -13.13 -3.49 -1.98
C SER A 585 -13.18 -4.27 -3.29
N VAL A 586 -12.00 -4.51 -3.88
CA VAL A 586 -11.84 -5.57 -4.89
C VAL A 586 -11.27 -6.79 -4.18
N VAL A 587 -11.98 -7.92 -4.23
CA VAL A 587 -11.53 -9.19 -3.66
C VAL A 587 -10.96 -10.05 -4.78
N LEU A 588 -9.65 -10.31 -4.71
CA LEU A 588 -8.95 -11.16 -5.68
C LEU A 588 -8.66 -12.53 -5.07
N LEU A 589 -9.35 -13.55 -5.57
CA LEU A 589 -9.15 -14.95 -5.22
C LEU A 589 -8.26 -15.60 -6.30
N ASP A 590 -6.96 -15.64 -6.04
CA ASP A 590 -5.96 -16.07 -7.02
C ASP A 590 -5.84 -17.60 -7.04
N GLU A 591 -5.80 -18.21 -8.23
CA GLU A 591 -5.67 -19.66 -8.47
C GLU A 591 -6.75 -20.51 -7.77
N PHE A 592 -8.02 -20.09 -7.92
CA PHE A 592 -9.15 -20.63 -7.19
C PHE A 592 -9.40 -22.13 -7.40
N GLU A 593 -8.95 -22.71 -8.51
CA GLU A 593 -9.00 -24.16 -8.76
C GLU A 593 -8.21 -24.98 -7.74
N LYS A 594 -7.23 -24.38 -7.05
CA LYS A 594 -6.41 -25.07 -6.05
C LYS A 594 -7.04 -25.10 -4.66
N ALA A 595 -8.10 -24.32 -4.43
CA ALA A 595 -8.75 -24.28 -3.13
C ALA A 595 -9.43 -25.61 -2.79
N HIS A 596 -9.53 -25.91 -1.50
CA HIS A 596 -10.35 -27.02 -1.03
C HIS A 596 -11.83 -26.81 -1.41
N PRO A 597 -12.61 -27.86 -1.78
CA PRO A 597 -14.03 -27.71 -2.14
C PRO A 597 -14.90 -26.99 -1.10
N LYS A 598 -14.54 -27.06 0.19
CA LYS A 598 -15.24 -26.33 1.26
C LYS A 598 -15.16 -24.81 1.08
N VAL A 599 -14.07 -24.31 0.51
CA VAL A 599 -13.93 -22.88 0.16
C VAL A 599 -14.94 -22.52 -0.92
N TRP A 600 -15.16 -23.40 -1.91
CA TRP A 600 -16.15 -23.18 -2.96
C TRP A 600 -17.56 -23.08 -2.35
N ASP A 601 -17.91 -23.97 -1.42
CA ASP A 601 -19.20 -23.94 -0.73
C ASP A 601 -19.40 -22.64 0.07
N LEU A 602 -18.36 -22.13 0.74
CA LEU A 602 -18.42 -20.84 1.45
C LEU A 602 -18.68 -19.68 0.49
N PHE A 603 -18.02 -19.65 -0.67
CA PHE A 603 -18.17 -18.57 -1.64
C PHE A 603 -19.48 -18.65 -2.44
N LEU A 604 -20.13 -19.81 -2.56
CA LEU A 604 -21.50 -19.89 -3.11
C LEU A 604 -22.46 -18.99 -2.33
N GLN A 605 -22.42 -19.05 -0.99
CA GLN A 605 -23.22 -18.16 -0.15
C GLN A 605 -22.90 -16.69 -0.39
N VAL A 606 -21.61 -16.36 -0.58
CA VAL A 606 -21.18 -14.98 -0.87
C VAL A 606 -21.70 -14.50 -2.22
N PHE A 607 -21.72 -15.36 -3.25
CA PHE A 607 -22.16 -14.96 -4.59
C PHE A 607 -23.68 -14.79 -4.69
N ASP A 608 -24.42 -15.46 -3.82
CA ASP A 608 -25.88 -15.43 -3.79
C ASP A 608 -26.44 -14.35 -2.88
N ASP A 609 -25.97 -14.30 -1.62
CA ASP A 609 -26.54 -13.43 -0.58
C ASP A 609 -25.62 -12.24 -0.25
N GLY A 610 -24.42 -12.18 -0.85
CA GLY A 610 -23.43 -11.14 -0.57
C GLY A 610 -22.94 -11.15 0.88
N ARG A 611 -23.09 -12.26 1.62
CA ARG A 611 -22.83 -12.31 3.07
C ARG A 611 -22.06 -13.56 3.46
N LEU A 612 -21.14 -13.39 4.40
CA LEU A 612 -20.41 -14.50 5.01
C LEU A 612 -20.33 -14.29 6.53
N SER A 613 -20.73 -15.28 7.32
CA SER A 613 -20.65 -15.20 8.78
C SER A 613 -19.40 -15.86 9.32
N ASP A 614 -18.79 -15.28 10.36
CA ASP A 614 -17.79 -15.96 11.17
C ASP A 614 -18.42 -16.92 12.20
N ARG A 615 -17.58 -17.69 12.91
CA ARG A 615 -18.02 -18.63 13.96
C ARG A 615 -18.70 -17.94 15.15
N SER A 616 -18.36 -16.68 15.40
CA SER A 616 -18.98 -15.85 16.44
C SER A 616 -20.32 -15.26 16.00
N GLY A 617 -20.79 -15.60 14.79
CA GLY A 617 -22.06 -15.12 14.23
C GLY A 617 -21.99 -13.68 13.71
N ARG A 618 -20.81 -13.10 13.54
CA ARG A 618 -20.65 -11.76 12.97
C ARG A 618 -20.62 -11.87 11.44
N VAL A 619 -21.53 -11.16 10.78
CA VAL A 619 -21.68 -11.17 9.31
C VAL A 619 -20.73 -10.16 8.67
N ALA A 620 -20.04 -10.57 7.61
CA ALA A 620 -19.30 -9.72 6.68
C ALA A 620 -20.11 -9.53 5.40
N ASP A 621 -20.12 -8.30 4.89
CA ASP A 621 -20.95 -7.89 3.75
C ASP A 621 -20.10 -7.62 2.50
N PHE A 622 -20.34 -8.42 1.46
CA PHE A 622 -19.66 -8.37 0.17
C PHE A 622 -20.50 -7.67 -0.91
N ARG A 623 -21.69 -7.14 -0.59
CA ARG A 623 -22.57 -6.47 -1.57
C ARG A 623 -21.93 -5.25 -2.23
N HIS A 624 -20.95 -4.64 -1.55
CA HIS A 624 -20.15 -3.52 -2.07
C HIS A 624 -18.78 -3.93 -2.61
N SER A 625 -18.54 -5.23 -2.76
CA SER A 625 -17.27 -5.76 -3.27
C SER A 625 -17.39 -6.21 -4.72
N ILE A 626 -16.31 -6.03 -5.48
CA ILE A 626 -16.12 -6.71 -6.77
C ILE A 626 -15.23 -7.93 -6.53
N ILE A 627 -15.74 -9.12 -6.82
CA ILE A 627 -15.04 -10.39 -6.61
C ILE A 627 -14.47 -10.87 -7.93
N ILE A 628 -13.15 -11.04 -7.99
CA ILE A 628 -12.42 -11.55 -9.14
C ILE A 628 -11.74 -12.85 -8.73
N LEU A 629 -12.12 -13.93 -9.39
CA LEU A 629 -11.49 -15.22 -9.30
C LEU A 629 -10.50 -15.36 -10.46
N THR A 630 -9.29 -15.85 -10.20
CA THR A 630 -8.38 -16.22 -11.29
C THR A 630 -8.26 -17.73 -11.38
N SER A 631 -8.13 -18.23 -12.60
CA SER A 631 -7.83 -19.62 -12.84
C SER A 631 -6.81 -19.81 -13.97
N ASN A 632 -5.91 -20.77 -13.78
CA ASN A 632 -4.95 -21.19 -14.79
C ASN A 632 -5.43 -22.41 -15.60
N VAL A 633 -6.69 -22.83 -15.40
CA VAL A 633 -7.33 -23.89 -16.19
C VAL A 633 -7.28 -23.55 -17.67
N GLY A 634 -6.88 -24.52 -18.49
CA GLY A 634 -6.63 -24.36 -19.93
C GLY A 634 -5.16 -24.16 -20.33
N SER A 635 -4.25 -23.95 -19.37
CA SER A 635 -2.79 -23.84 -19.65
C SER A 635 -2.13 -25.15 -20.09
N THR A 636 -2.70 -26.31 -19.74
CA THR A 636 -2.20 -27.64 -20.14
C THR A 636 -2.61 -28.05 -21.54
N LEU A 637 -3.75 -27.55 -22.04
CA LEU A 637 -4.20 -27.79 -23.41
C LEU A 637 -3.25 -27.19 -24.46
N ALA A 638 -2.58 -26.08 -24.12
CA ALA A 638 -1.52 -25.50 -24.93
C ALA A 638 -0.25 -26.37 -25.00
N ARG A 639 0.04 -27.19 -23.97
CA ARG A 639 1.26 -28.03 -23.91
C ARG A 639 1.19 -29.29 -24.76
N ASN A 640 -0.01 -29.79 -25.07
CA ASN A 640 -0.20 -31.06 -25.80
C ASN A 640 -0.18 -30.90 -27.33
N ALA A 641 0.10 -29.72 -27.85
CA ALA A 641 0.42 -29.51 -29.27
C ALA A 641 1.88 -29.94 -29.54
N GLY A 642 2.13 -31.26 -29.53
CA GLY A 642 3.44 -31.83 -29.82
C GLY A 642 3.88 -31.67 -31.29
N PRO A 643 5.19 -31.80 -31.59
CA PRO A 643 5.73 -31.68 -32.94
C PRO A 643 5.49 -32.98 -33.73
N GLY A 644 4.32 -33.12 -34.35
CA GLY A 644 3.95 -34.29 -35.15
C GLY A 644 3.00 -33.93 -36.28
N PHE A 645 3.24 -34.51 -37.46
CA PHE A 645 2.55 -34.30 -38.74
C PHE A 645 1.02 -34.25 -38.64
N THR A 646 0.47 -33.03 -38.50
CA THR A 646 -0.77 -32.47 -39.09
C THR A 646 -1.14 -31.23 -38.26
N SER A 647 -0.46 -30.11 -38.48
CA SER A 647 -0.87 -28.81 -37.90
C SER A 647 -2.02 -28.20 -38.72
N VAL A 648 -3.20 -28.83 -38.63
CA VAL A 648 -4.44 -28.04 -38.71
C VAL A 648 -4.42 -27.12 -37.50
N ALA A 649 -4.75 -25.84 -37.67
CA ALA A 649 -4.78 -24.79 -36.66
C ALA A 649 -5.38 -25.23 -35.31
N GLY A 650 -4.56 -25.82 -34.43
CA GLY A 650 -4.90 -26.26 -33.09
C GLY A 650 -4.42 -25.26 -32.06
N GLY A 651 -4.73 -23.99 -32.28
CA GLY A 651 -4.47 -22.91 -31.32
C GLY A 651 -5.39 -23.04 -30.11
N TYR A 652 -5.04 -22.32 -29.04
CA TYR A 652 -5.91 -22.02 -27.90
C TYR A 652 -7.36 -21.82 -28.37
N SER A 653 -8.22 -22.83 -28.16
CA SER A 653 -9.62 -22.81 -28.63
C SER A 653 -10.53 -22.50 -27.45
N ARG A 654 -11.39 -21.49 -27.63
CA ARG A 654 -12.39 -21.05 -26.64
C ARG A 654 -13.19 -22.23 -26.08
N GLY A 655 -13.66 -23.11 -26.95
CA GLY A 655 -14.43 -24.30 -26.54
C GLY A 655 -13.63 -25.34 -25.75
N ALA A 656 -12.31 -25.43 -25.96
CA ALA A 656 -11.46 -26.35 -25.20
C ALA A 656 -11.22 -25.84 -23.76
N VAL A 657 -11.04 -24.52 -23.60
CA VAL A 657 -10.90 -23.88 -22.28
C VAL A 657 -12.22 -23.94 -21.51
N GLU A 658 -13.35 -23.66 -22.16
CA GLU A 658 -14.67 -23.81 -21.57
C GLU A 658 -14.90 -25.25 -21.09
N LYS A 659 -14.58 -26.25 -21.92
CA LYS A 659 -14.68 -27.67 -21.53
C LYS A 659 -13.83 -27.98 -20.29
N ALA A 660 -12.58 -27.52 -20.25
CA ALA A 660 -11.70 -27.72 -19.09
C ALA A 660 -12.24 -27.03 -17.82
N LEU A 661 -12.86 -25.85 -17.95
CA LEU A 661 -13.52 -25.18 -16.83
C LEU A 661 -14.71 -25.99 -16.30
N PHE A 662 -15.54 -26.55 -17.18
CA PHE A 662 -16.67 -27.41 -16.78
C PHE A 662 -16.24 -28.75 -16.19
N GLU A 663 -15.04 -29.24 -16.51
CA GLU A 663 -14.44 -30.43 -15.86
C GLU A 663 -13.84 -30.11 -14.48
N THR A 664 -13.33 -28.89 -14.30
CA THR A 664 -12.66 -28.47 -13.05
C THR A 664 -13.67 -27.97 -12.00
N PHE A 665 -14.60 -27.10 -12.40
CA PHE A 665 -15.57 -26.48 -11.51
C PHE A 665 -16.96 -27.09 -11.67
N ARG A 666 -17.70 -27.20 -10.56
CA ARG A 666 -19.10 -27.67 -10.59
C ARG A 666 -19.96 -26.67 -11.35
N ARG A 667 -20.95 -27.16 -12.11
CA ARG A 667 -21.89 -26.29 -12.87
C ARG A 667 -22.65 -25.31 -11.97
N GLU A 668 -23.04 -25.75 -10.79
CA GLU A 668 -23.71 -24.90 -9.79
C GLU A 668 -22.89 -23.66 -9.47
N PHE A 669 -21.57 -23.82 -9.30
CA PHE A 669 -20.65 -22.72 -9.04
C PHE A 669 -20.53 -21.78 -10.23
N LEU A 670 -20.31 -22.31 -11.43
CA LEU A 670 -20.16 -21.49 -12.64
C LEU A 670 -21.41 -20.67 -12.95
N ASN A 671 -22.60 -21.20 -12.65
CA ASN A 671 -23.87 -20.51 -12.85
C ASN A 671 -24.12 -19.35 -11.87
N ARG A 672 -23.37 -19.25 -10.75
CA ARG A 672 -23.47 -18.12 -9.82
C ARG A 672 -22.58 -16.94 -10.21
N LEU A 673 -21.62 -17.16 -11.11
CA LEU A 673 -20.74 -16.11 -11.61
C LEU A 673 -21.51 -15.20 -12.58
N ASP A 674 -21.25 -13.90 -12.55
CA ASP A 674 -21.88 -12.97 -13.49
C ASP A 674 -21.29 -13.12 -14.89
N ARG A 675 -19.97 -13.31 -14.97
CA ARG A 675 -19.27 -13.48 -16.26
C ARG A 675 -17.98 -14.27 -16.12
N ILE A 676 -17.78 -15.21 -17.04
CA ILE A 676 -16.51 -15.89 -17.26
C ILE A 676 -15.78 -15.15 -18.38
N VAL A 677 -14.58 -14.67 -18.10
CA VAL A 677 -13.75 -13.90 -19.02
C VAL A 677 -12.51 -14.73 -19.36
N LEU A 678 -12.31 -14.95 -20.65
CA LEU A 678 -11.21 -15.75 -21.16
C LEU A 678 -10.05 -14.83 -21.58
N PHE A 679 -8.87 -15.10 -21.04
CA PHE A 679 -7.66 -14.34 -21.33
C PHE A 679 -6.88 -15.02 -22.45
N ASN A 680 -6.63 -14.26 -23.52
CA ASN A 680 -5.90 -14.74 -24.67
C ASN A 680 -4.40 -14.90 -24.33
N PRO A 681 -3.73 -15.94 -24.85
CA PRO A 681 -2.28 -16.05 -24.76
C PRO A 681 -1.63 -14.83 -25.42
N LEU A 682 -0.54 -14.35 -24.83
CA LEU A 682 0.20 -13.21 -25.36
C LEU A 682 1.01 -13.67 -26.56
N ASP A 683 0.78 -13.05 -27.71
CA ASP A 683 1.62 -13.24 -28.88
C ASP A 683 2.93 -12.45 -28.76
N ARG A 684 3.87 -12.69 -29.68
CA ARG A 684 5.17 -12.02 -29.67
C ARG A 684 5.07 -10.52 -29.95
N THR A 685 4.02 -10.06 -30.66
CA THR A 685 3.80 -8.64 -30.97
C THR A 685 3.35 -7.88 -29.73
N LEU A 686 2.33 -8.38 -29.03
CA LEU A 686 1.86 -7.88 -27.74
C LEU A 686 2.96 -7.93 -26.69
N MET A 687 3.79 -8.99 -26.69
CA MET A 687 4.92 -9.08 -25.77
C MET A 687 5.98 -8.00 -26.02
N ARG A 688 6.20 -7.60 -27.28
CA ARG A 688 7.10 -6.49 -27.62
C ARG A 688 6.60 -5.18 -27.01
N GLU A 689 5.30 -4.90 -27.10
CA GLU A 689 4.70 -3.71 -26.47
C GLU A 689 4.83 -3.74 -24.94
N ILE A 690 4.56 -4.88 -24.31
CA ILE A 690 4.74 -5.08 -22.86
C ILE A 690 6.21 -4.85 -22.47
N LEU A 691 7.16 -5.38 -23.24
CA LEU A 691 8.60 -5.19 -23.01
C LEU A 691 8.99 -3.71 -23.07
N HIS A 692 8.57 -2.96 -24.09
CA HIS A 692 8.87 -1.53 -24.19
C HIS A 692 8.37 -0.75 -22.96
N LYS A 693 7.17 -1.07 -22.50
CA LYS A 693 6.58 -0.43 -21.33
C LYS A 693 7.31 -0.78 -20.04
N GLU A 694 7.74 -2.03 -19.87
CA GLU A 694 8.54 -2.44 -18.71
C GLU A 694 9.96 -1.84 -18.75
N LEU A 695 10.54 -1.65 -19.93
CA LEU A 695 11.80 -0.92 -20.11
C LEU A 695 11.65 0.56 -19.72
N GLN A 696 10.57 1.22 -20.14
CA GLN A 696 10.29 2.61 -19.75
C GLN A 696 10.15 2.75 -18.22
N ARG A 697 9.37 1.86 -17.58
CA ARG A 697 9.26 1.79 -16.11
C ARG A 697 10.60 1.55 -15.42
N ALA A 698 11.47 0.74 -16.03
CA ALA A 698 12.80 0.48 -15.50
C ALA A 698 13.70 1.73 -15.54
N MET A 699 13.56 2.58 -16.56
CA MET A 699 14.29 3.85 -16.68
C MET A 699 13.80 4.91 -15.67
N ASP A 700 12.53 4.87 -15.26
CA ASP A 700 11.97 5.77 -14.24
C ASP A 700 12.48 5.51 -12.81
N ARG A 701 13.28 4.45 -12.59
CA ARG A 701 13.87 4.13 -11.27
C ARG A 701 14.82 5.25 -10.83
N ARG A 702 14.82 5.59 -9.53
CA ARG A 702 15.62 6.68 -8.94
C ARG A 702 17.10 6.71 -9.36
N GLY A 703 17.73 5.54 -9.55
CA GLY A 703 19.14 5.45 -9.97
C GLY A 703 19.42 5.86 -11.41
N LEU A 704 18.39 5.92 -12.27
CA LEU A 704 18.47 6.26 -13.69
C LEU A 704 17.70 7.55 -14.01
N ARG A 705 16.57 7.80 -13.34
CA ARG A 705 15.71 8.99 -13.53
C ARG A 705 16.40 10.32 -13.25
N ASN A 706 17.36 10.35 -12.32
CA ASN A 706 18.09 11.56 -11.95
C ASN A 706 19.33 11.80 -12.82
N LYS A 707 19.47 11.05 -13.93
CA LYS A 707 20.56 11.17 -14.89
C LYS A 707 19.98 11.60 -16.22
N ASP A 708 20.57 12.62 -16.83
CA ASP A 708 20.14 13.17 -18.12
C ASP A 708 20.62 12.27 -19.29
N TRP A 709 20.15 11.03 -19.29
CA TRP A 709 20.54 10.02 -20.27
C TRP A 709 19.44 9.77 -21.29
N ALA A 710 19.79 9.90 -22.57
CA ALA A 710 18.91 9.50 -23.66
C ALA A 710 19.22 8.04 -24.04
N VAL A 711 18.26 7.14 -23.82
CA VAL A 711 18.44 5.70 -24.06
C VAL A 711 17.85 5.31 -25.40
N GLU A 712 18.68 4.72 -26.27
CA GLU A 712 18.27 4.20 -27.58
C GLU A 712 18.39 2.67 -27.59
N TRP A 713 17.29 2.00 -27.96
CA TRP A 713 17.20 0.55 -28.02
C TRP A 713 17.36 0.08 -29.47
N GLU A 714 18.41 -0.70 -29.75
CA GLU A 714 18.50 -1.37 -31.04
C GLU A 714 17.44 -2.50 -31.11
N PRO A 715 16.83 -2.77 -32.29
CA PRO A 715 15.93 -3.91 -32.45
C PRO A 715 16.51 -5.24 -31.97
N SER A 716 17.83 -5.43 -32.11
CA SER A 716 18.56 -6.61 -31.62
C SER A 716 18.44 -6.80 -30.10
N ALA A 717 18.50 -5.71 -29.32
CA ALA A 717 18.36 -5.74 -27.87
C ALA A 717 16.94 -6.08 -27.43
N ILE A 718 15.94 -5.59 -28.15
CA ILE A 718 14.53 -5.90 -27.92
C ILE A 718 14.26 -7.38 -28.20
N GLU A 719 14.72 -7.90 -29.33
CA GLU A 719 14.55 -9.33 -29.65
C GLU A 719 15.33 -10.23 -28.68
N PHE A 720 16.53 -9.84 -28.27
CA PHE A 720 17.29 -10.57 -27.23
C PHE A 720 16.52 -10.67 -25.91
N LEU A 721 15.92 -9.57 -25.44
CA LEU A 721 15.12 -9.55 -24.22
C LEU A 721 13.80 -10.33 -24.38
N LEU A 722 13.21 -10.35 -25.58
CA LEU A 722 12.06 -11.21 -25.87
C LEU A 722 12.44 -12.68 -25.84
N ASP A 723 13.54 -13.09 -26.48
CA ASP A 723 13.97 -14.49 -26.51
C ASP A 723 14.33 -15.02 -25.12
N ARG A 724 14.91 -14.18 -24.26
CA ARG A 724 15.23 -14.54 -22.86
C ARG A 724 14.05 -14.39 -21.90
N GLY A 725 13.12 -13.48 -22.20
CA GLY A 725 12.04 -13.04 -21.31
C GLY A 725 10.66 -13.60 -21.64
N PHE A 726 10.48 -14.23 -22.80
CA PHE A 726 9.18 -14.71 -23.26
C PHE A 726 9.19 -16.20 -23.59
N THR A 727 8.28 -16.92 -22.96
CA THR A 727 7.84 -18.24 -23.39
C THR A 727 6.32 -18.25 -23.39
N PRO A 728 5.66 -18.90 -24.38
CA PRO A 728 4.19 -18.95 -24.43
C PRO A 728 3.53 -19.47 -23.14
N ASP A 729 4.22 -20.36 -22.41
CA ASP A 729 3.72 -20.96 -21.17
C ASP A 729 3.74 -20.02 -19.97
N LEU A 730 4.80 -19.21 -19.83
CA LEU A 730 5.03 -18.35 -18.66
C LEU A 730 4.51 -16.91 -18.84
N GLY A 731 4.08 -16.56 -20.07
CA GLY A 731 3.56 -15.25 -20.41
C GLY A 731 4.58 -14.13 -20.18
N ALA A 732 4.13 -12.95 -19.73
CA ALA A 732 4.99 -11.78 -19.53
C ALA A 732 5.81 -11.81 -18.22
N ARG A 733 5.63 -12.81 -17.36
CA ARG A 733 6.28 -12.86 -16.04
C ARG A 733 7.83 -12.86 -16.12
N PRO A 734 8.48 -13.60 -17.02
CA PRO A 734 9.94 -13.65 -17.08
C PRO A 734 10.57 -12.38 -17.68
N VAL A 735 9.81 -11.52 -18.37
CA VAL A 735 10.32 -10.29 -19.00
C VAL A 735 10.99 -9.36 -17.98
N ARG A 736 10.35 -9.13 -16.82
CA ARG A 736 10.95 -8.32 -15.74
C ARG A 736 12.27 -8.90 -15.25
N ARG A 737 12.33 -10.23 -15.12
CA ARG A 737 13.54 -10.93 -14.70
C ARG A 737 14.64 -10.82 -15.78
N ALA A 738 14.28 -10.92 -17.05
CA ALA A 738 15.22 -10.74 -18.16
C ALA A 738 15.79 -9.31 -18.18
N ILE A 739 14.94 -8.29 -18.01
CA ILE A 739 15.36 -6.89 -17.86
C ILE A 739 16.30 -6.74 -16.66
N GLU A 740 15.96 -7.29 -15.50
CA GLU A 740 16.79 -7.16 -14.30
C GLU A 740 18.15 -7.85 -14.46
N GLN A 741 18.17 -9.07 -14.99
CA GLN A 741 19.38 -9.89 -15.10
C GLN A 741 20.29 -9.45 -16.24
N HIS A 742 19.73 -9.14 -17.42
CA HIS A 742 20.50 -8.90 -18.63
C HIS A 742 20.74 -7.43 -18.94
N LEU A 743 19.96 -6.51 -18.36
CA LEU A 743 20.08 -5.08 -18.62
C LEU A 743 20.46 -4.30 -17.34
N LEU A 744 19.60 -4.33 -16.31
CA LEU A 744 19.78 -3.46 -15.14
C LEU A 744 20.95 -3.87 -14.25
N ALA A 745 21.17 -5.17 -14.02
CA ALA A 745 22.31 -5.63 -13.22
C ALA A 745 23.66 -5.27 -13.87
N PRO A 746 23.88 -5.48 -15.18
CA PRO A 746 25.07 -4.99 -15.88
C PRO A 746 25.22 -3.47 -15.80
N LEU A 747 24.16 -2.71 -16.10
CA LEU A 747 24.17 -1.24 -16.02
C LEU A 747 24.51 -0.73 -14.60
N ALA A 748 23.93 -1.33 -13.57
CA ALA A 748 24.20 -0.97 -12.19
C ALA A 748 25.67 -1.21 -11.80
N ARG A 749 26.27 -2.32 -12.25
CA ARG A 749 27.71 -2.57 -12.05
C ARG A 749 28.55 -1.51 -12.75
N SER A 750 28.27 -1.19 -14.01
CA SER A 750 28.98 -0.14 -14.75
C SER A 750 28.88 1.24 -14.10
N ILE A 751 27.72 1.57 -13.51
CA ILE A 751 27.51 2.82 -12.75
C ILE A 751 28.35 2.84 -11.47
N VAL A 752 28.29 1.77 -10.67
CA VAL A 752 29.01 1.68 -9.39
C VAL A 752 30.53 1.62 -9.58
N GLU A 753 31.01 0.99 -10.64
CA GLU A 753 32.43 0.89 -10.99
C GLU A 753 33.03 2.20 -11.54
N HIS A 754 32.29 3.33 -11.49
CA HIS A 754 32.72 4.67 -11.94
C HIS A 754 33.18 4.71 -13.41
N ARG A 755 32.66 3.82 -14.26
CA ARG A 755 32.90 3.81 -15.72
C ARG A 755 31.86 4.61 -16.50
N THR A 756 31.06 5.41 -15.82
CA THR A 756 30.02 6.24 -16.47
C THR A 756 30.46 7.71 -16.44
N PRO A 757 30.53 8.39 -17.60
CA PRO A 757 30.83 9.82 -17.65
C PRO A 757 29.78 10.65 -16.90
N GLN A 758 30.17 11.77 -16.31
CA GLN A 758 29.26 12.74 -15.68
C GLN A 758 28.73 13.72 -16.75
N GLY A 759 27.41 13.85 -16.90
CA GLY A 759 26.76 14.81 -17.83
C GLY A 759 25.65 14.19 -18.69
N ASP A 760 25.20 14.93 -19.71
CA ASP A 760 24.28 14.47 -20.76
C ASP A 760 24.97 13.36 -21.57
N GLN A 761 24.34 12.18 -21.67
CA GLN A 761 24.94 11.02 -22.35
C GLN A 761 23.92 10.27 -23.18
N PHE A 762 24.36 9.69 -24.30
CA PHE A 762 23.57 8.73 -25.05
C PHE A 762 23.92 7.31 -24.62
N LEU A 763 22.92 6.55 -24.18
CA LEU A 763 23.05 5.16 -23.81
C LEU A 763 22.51 4.29 -24.94
N PHE A 764 23.41 3.71 -25.73
CA PHE A 764 23.05 2.77 -26.79
C PHE A 764 23.05 1.35 -26.23
N VAL A 765 21.91 0.66 -26.32
CA VAL A 765 21.79 -0.73 -25.87
C VAL A 765 21.57 -1.63 -27.07
N ARG A 766 22.53 -2.55 -27.28
CA ARG A 766 22.54 -3.55 -28.36
C ARG A 766 22.77 -4.95 -27.84
N SER A 767 22.37 -5.97 -28.60
CA SER A 767 22.77 -7.35 -28.31
C SER A 767 24.13 -7.65 -28.96
N VAL A 768 25.05 -8.25 -28.20
CA VAL A 768 26.33 -8.76 -28.72
C VAL A 768 26.49 -10.20 -28.27
N GLY A 769 26.20 -11.14 -29.17
CA GLY A 769 26.19 -12.57 -28.85
C GLY A 769 25.13 -12.88 -27.81
N ASP A 770 25.56 -13.29 -26.61
CA ASP A 770 24.67 -13.75 -25.54
C ASP A 770 24.47 -12.76 -24.38
N ARG A 771 24.82 -11.49 -24.60
CA ARG A 771 24.69 -10.42 -23.61
C ARG A 771 24.24 -9.11 -24.26
N LEU A 772 23.60 -8.26 -23.46
CA LEU A 772 23.41 -6.86 -23.84
C LEU A 772 24.67 -6.07 -23.51
N GLU A 773 25.08 -5.23 -24.44
CA GLU A 773 26.14 -4.25 -24.25
C GLU A 773 25.51 -2.87 -24.25
N ALA A 774 25.87 -2.08 -23.23
CA ALA A 774 25.43 -0.71 -23.07
C ALA A 774 26.65 0.20 -23.30
N GLU A 775 26.62 0.95 -24.39
CA GLU A 775 27.68 1.87 -24.77
C GLU A 775 27.27 3.30 -24.37
N PHE A 776 28.15 3.96 -23.61
CA PHE A 776 28.00 5.36 -23.24
C PHE A 776 28.73 6.20 -24.28
N VAL A 777 27.98 7.00 -25.03
CA VAL A 777 28.55 7.93 -26.01
C VAL A 777 28.46 9.34 -25.41
N ASP A 778 29.64 9.92 -25.18
CA ASP A 778 29.79 11.32 -24.76
C ASP A 778 29.66 12.23 -25.99
N PRO A 779 28.63 13.11 -26.03
CA PRO A 779 28.42 14.01 -27.16
C PRO A 779 29.52 15.09 -27.34
N ASN A 780 30.45 15.24 -26.40
CA ASN A 780 31.44 16.34 -26.39
C ASN A 780 32.89 15.94 -26.74
N VAL A 781 33.17 14.70 -27.17
CA VAL A 781 34.54 14.30 -27.54
C VAL A 781 34.88 14.83 -28.95
N PRO A 782 35.91 15.69 -29.12
CA PRO A 782 36.25 16.26 -30.42
C PRO A 782 36.89 15.20 -31.32
N ALA A 783 36.29 14.95 -32.49
CA ALA A 783 36.85 14.08 -33.51
C ALA A 783 38.13 14.68 -34.12
N SER A 784 39.23 13.93 -34.07
CA SER A 784 40.54 14.31 -34.64
C SER A 784 40.60 14.08 -36.17
N ASN A 785 40.83 15.17 -36.91
CA ASN A 785 41.51 15.37 -38.23
C ASN A 785 42.04 14.11 -38.96
N ALA A 786 41.97 13.87 -40.29
CA ALA A 786 41.67 14.57 -41.57
C ALA A 786 41.68 13.48 -42.70
N PRO A 787 41.56 13.70 -44.05
CA PRO A 787 41.46 14.94 -44.86
C PRO A 787 40.27 14.98 -45.86
N PRO A 788 40.08 16.10 -46.61
CA PRO A 788 38.82 16.44 -47.28
C PRO A 788 38.79 16.15 -48.81
N SER A 789 37.57 16.34 -49.35
CA SER A 789 37.21 16.62 -50.76
C SER A 789 37.16 15.44 -51.74
N ALA A 790 35.93 15.07 -52.13
CA ALA A 790 35.43 15.42 -53.47
C ALA A 790 33.91 15.25 -53.51
N ALA A 791 33.21 16.38 -53.49
CA ALA A 791 31.79 16.49 -53.76
C ALA A 791 31.45 15.98 -55.16
N ARG A 792 30.38 15.18 -55.24
CA ARG A 792 29.51 15.05 -56.40
C ARG A 792 28.07 15.02 -55.91
N ASP A 793 27.37 16.11 -56.22
CA ASP A 793 25.92 16.29 -56.26
C ASP A 793 25.07 15.34 -55.41
N GLY A 794 24.86 15.72 -54.15
CA GLY A 794 23.61 15.48 -53.45
C GLY A 794 23.20 14.02 -53.16
N ASP A 795 24.10 13.05 -53.30
CA ASP A 795 23.84 11.63 -53.06
C ASP A 795 24.15 11.23 -51.61
N PRO A 796 23.14 10.83 -50.80
CA PRO A 796 23.35 10.42 -49.41
C PRO A 796 24.31 9.24 -49.25
N ARG A 797 24.53 8.42 -50.29
CA ARG A 797 25.46 7.27 -50.24
C ARG A 797 26.89 7.68 -49.91
N ALA A 798 27.33 8.87 -50.34
CA ALA A 798 28.67 9.37 -50.03
C ALA A 798 28.87 9.53 -48.51
N LEU A 799 27.83 10.00 -47.81
CA LEU A 799 27.83 10.20 -46.35
C LEU A 799 27.69 8.88 -45.58
N VAL A 800 27.14 7.83 -46.19
CA VAL A 800 27.17 6.46 -45.63
C VAL A 800 28.59 5.87 -45.70
N TYR A 801 29.32 6.14 -46.79
CA TYR A 801 30.65 5.59 -47.02
C TYR A 801 31.78 6.32 -46.27
N ALA A 802 31.67 7.65 -46.22
CA ALA A 802 32.60 8.56 -45.56
C ALA A 802 31.80 9.64 -44.82
N PRO A 803 31.37 9.35 -43.58
CA PRO A 803 30.56 10.31 -42.83
C PRO A 803 31.34 11.56 -42.45
N GLU A 804 30.70 12.70 -42.66
CA GLU A 804 31.17 14.01 -42.23
C GLU A 804 29.99 14.87 -41.79
N ALA A 805 30.19 15.72 -40.78
CA ALA A 805 29.16 16.63 -40.28
C ALA A 805 29.36 18.06 -40.84
N SER A 806 29.65 18.16 -42.13
CA SER A 806 29.83 19.45 -42.81
C SER A 806 28.47 20.11 -43.09
N ALA A 807 28.45 21.44 -43.26
CA ALA A 807 27.23 22.15 -43.65
C ALA A 807 26.67 21.64 -45.00
N GLU A 808 27.56 21.29 -45.94
CA GLU A 808 27.22 20.71 -47.24
C GLU A 808 26.59 19.31 -47.10
N ALA A 809 27.09 18.48 -46.17
CA ALA A 809 26.50 17.19 -45.86
C ALA A 809 25.07 17.32 -45.29
N ILE A 810 24.85 18.29 -44.39
CA ILE A 810 23.53 18.56 -43.83
C ILE A 810 22.56 19.08 -44.89
N GLU A 811 23.01 19.98 -45.77
CA GLU A 811 22.20 20.46 -46.90
C GLU A 811 21.83 19.33 -47.87
N THR A 812 22.78 18.42 -48.14
CA THR A 812 22.53 17.22 -48.96
C THR A 812 21.43 16.34 -48.35
N LEU A 813 21.47 16.13 -47.02
CA LEU A 813 20.46 15.33 -46.32
C LEU A 813 19.10 16.01 -46.29
N ARG A 814 19.05 17.32 -46.05
CA ARG A 814 17.81 18.09 -46.12
C ARG A 814 17.19 18.08 -47.51
N ALA A 815 18.02 18.17 -48.56
CA ALA A 815 17.55 18.07 -49.93
C ALA A 815 16.96 16.68 -50.21
N ALA A 816 17.59 15.60 -49.74
CA ALA A 816 17.07 14.24 -49.84
C ALA A 816 15.77 14.05 -49.04
N PHE A 817 15.71 14.54 -47.81
CA PHE A 817 14.50 14.52 -47.00
C PHE A 817 13.34 15.26 -47.68
N THR A 818 13.60 16.45 -48.24
CA THR A 818 12.58 17.25 -48.93
C THR A 818 12.06 16.53 -50.18
N ARG A 819 12.94 15.95 -51.00
CA ARG A 819 12.52 15.15 -52.17
C ARG A 819 11.64 13.96 -51.76
N LEU A 820 11.99 13.29 -50.66
CA LEU A 820 11.22 12.17 -50.14
C LEU A 820 9.85 12.62 -49.60
N ALA A 821 9.82 13.75 -48.88
CA ALA A 821 8.58 14.36 -48.40
C ALA A 821 7.64 14.71 -49.56
N ASP A 822 8.16 15.41 -50.57
CA ASP A 822 7.39 15.79 -51.77
C ASP A 822 6.84 14.57 -52.51
N ALA A 823 7.59 13.45 -52.56
CA ALA A 823 7.15 12.22 -53.19
C ALA A 823 6.02 11.51 -52.43
N LEU A 824 6.00 11.61 -51.10
CA LEU A 824 4.96 11.00 -50.25
C LEU A 824 3.71 11.88 -50.12
N ASP A 825 3.88 13.20 -50.17
CA ASP A 825 2.79 14.18 -50.16
C ASP A 825 2.13 14.36 -51.53
N ALA A 826 2.75 13.87 -52.61
CA ALA A 826 2.19 13.91 -53.95
C ALA A 826 0.83 13.18 -53.99
N PRO A 827 -0.22 13.75 -54.64
CA PRO A 827 -1.52 13.10 -54.77
C PRO A 827 -1.45 11.70 -55.39
N ALA A 828 -0.49 11.47 -56.29
CA ALA A 828 -0.25 10.16 -56.89
C ALA A 828 0.07 9.06 -55.86
N TRP A 829 0.70 9.41 -54.73
CA TRP A 829 1.00 8.47 -53.66
C TRP A 829 -0.25 8.10 -52.86
N SER A 830 -1.05 9.10 -52.45
CA SER A 830 -2.32 8.88 -51.74
C SER A 830 -3.36 8.18 -52.61
N ASP A 831 -3.50 8.59 -53.88
CA ASP A 831 -4.46 8.00 -54.81
C ASP A 831 -4.14 6.53 -55.08
N ALA A 832 -2.85 6.18 -55.22
CA ALA A 832 -2.43 4.80 -55.42
C ALA A 832 -2.64 3.94 -54.16
N ARG A 833 -2.45 4.51 -52.96
CA ARG A 833 -2.79 3.85 -51.69
C ARG A 833 -4.28 3.57 -51.61
N ASP A 834 -5.10 4.57 -51.87
CA ASP A 834 -6.56 4.48 -51.78
C ASP A 834 -7.10 3.50 -52.85
N ALA A 835 -6.49 3.44 -54.03
CA ALA A 835 -6.78 2.44 -55.05
C ALA A 835 -6.44 1.00 -54.60
N ASP A 836 -5.31 0.78 -53.93
CA ASP A 836 -4.96 -0.54 -53.39
C ASP A 836 -5.94 -0.97 -52.27
N TYR A 837 -6.39 -0.04 -51.42
CA TYR A 837 -7.43 -0.29 -50.42
C TYR A 837 -8.82 -0.56 -51.02
N ALA A 838 -9.18 0.16 -52.09
CA ALA A 838 -10.42 -0.09 -52.81
C ALA A 838 -10.43 -1.49 -53.43
N ARG A 839 -9.30 -1.93 -54.02
CA ARG A 839 -9.12 -3.30 -54.55
C ARG A 839 -9.23 -4.36 -53.46
N MET A 840 -8.71 -4.10 -52.26
CA MET A 840 -8.85 -5.02 -51.12
C MET A 840 -10.31 -5.22 -50.68
N ASN A 841 -11.16 -4.21 -50.89
CA ASN A 841 -12.59 -4.26 -50.55
C ASN A 841 -13.49 -4.87 -51.63
N GLU A 842 -12.93 -5.34 -52.76
CA GLU A 842 -13.68 -6.07 -53.79
C GLU A 842 -14.18 -7.42 -53.26
N ARG A 843 -15.41 -7.83 -53.63
CA ARG A 843 -16.09 -9.00 -53.05
C ARG A 843 -15.36 -10.34 -53.26
N ASP A 844 -14.56 -10.44 -54.31
CA ASP A 844 -13.79 -11.62 -54.72
C ASP A 844 -12.27 -11.48 -54.49
N PHE A 845 -11.82 -10.39 -53.85
CA PHE A 845 -10.40 -10.11 -53.62
C PHE A 845 -9.64 -11.31 -53.01
N TRP A 846 -10.21 -11.94 -51.99
CA TRP A 846 -9.57 -13.04 -51.26
C TRP A 846 -9.38 -14.32 -52.07
N SER A 847 -10.11 -14.50 -53.17
CA SER A 847 -9.94 -15.63 -54.09
C SER A 847 -9.04 -15.31 -55.28
N GLN A 848 -8.75 -14.03 -55.57
CA GLN A 848 -7.89 -13.63 -56.68
C GLN A 848 -6.41 -13.95 -56.41
N PRO A 849 -5.64 -14.42 -57.42
CA PRO A 849 -4.19 -14.64 -57.30
C PRO A 849 -3.40 -13.34 -57.07
N THR A 850 -3.88 -12.21 -57.58
CA THR A 850 -3.26 -10.87 -57.50
C THR A 850 -3.34 -10.24 -56.11
N ARG A 851 -4.07 -10.85 -55.16
CA ARG A 851 -4.24 -10.32 -53.79
C ARG A 851 -2.92 -10.12 -53.06
N PHE A 852 -1.94 -11.01 -53.28
CA PHE A 852 -0.65 -10.93 -52.61
C PHE A 852 0.16 -9.72 -53.06
N GLU A 853 0.02 -9.30 -54.31
CA GLU A 853 0.68 -8.10 -54.85
C GLU A 853 0.04 -6.82 -54.28
N VAL A 854 -1.29 -6.81 -54.12
CA VAL A 854 -2.02 -5.69 -53.49
C VAL A 854 -1.66 -5.57 -52.01
N LEU A 855 -1.70 -6.68 -51.26
CA LEU A 855 -1.36 -6.70 -49.84
C LEU A 855 0.11 -6.31 -49.60
N ASP A 856 1.04 -6.75 -50.45
CA ASP A 856 2.45 -6.34 -50.37
C ASP A 856 2.59 -4.83 -50.60
N ARG A 857 1.94 -4.25 -51.61
CA ARG A 857 2.00 -2.79 -51.82
C ARG A 857 1.48 -2.01 -50.63
N ILE A 858 0.35 -2.42 -50.03
CA ILE A 858 -0.21 -1.77 -48.82
C ILE A 858 0.79 -1.84 -47.67
N GLU A 859 1.32 -3.04 -47.41
CA GLU A 859 2.26 -3.31 -46.33
C GLU A 859 3.57 -2.50 -46.49
N ARG A 860 4.10 -2.44 -47.72
CA ARG A 860 5.30 -1.66 -48.03
C ARG A 860 5.08 -0.17 -47.90
N ARG A 861 3.93 0.36 -48.35
CA ARG A 861 3.58 1.79 -48.17
C ARG A 861 3.56 2.16 -46.69
N HIS A 862 2.94 1.35 -45.83
CA HIS A 862 2.95 1.59 -44.39
C HIS A 862 4.36 1.56 -43.78
N ARG A 863 5.21 0.61 -44.20
CA ARG A 863 6.60 0.57 -43.74
C ARG A 863 7.39 1.81 -44.16
N ILE A 864 7.18 2.29 -45.39
CA ILE A 864 7.80 3.50 -45.93
C ILE A 864 7.35 4.74 -45.13
N GLU A 865 6.05 4.89 -44.87
CA GLU A 865 5.50 5.99 -44.06
C GLU A 865 6.08 5.98 -42.63
N SER A 866 6.20 4.80 -42.01
CA SER A 866 6.84 4.67 -40.69
C SER A 866 8.33 5.02 -40.72
N ALA A 867 9.04 4.62 -41.78
CA ALA A 867 10.47 4.93 -41.93
C ALA A 867 10.71 6.42 -42.18
N PHE A 868 9.82 7.06 -42.95
CA PHE A 868 9.85 8.50 -43.18
C PHE A 868 9.61 9.30 -41.90
N GLU A 869 8.69 8.87 -41.03
CA GLU A 869 8.47 9.49 -39.73
C GLU A 869 9.71 9.36 -38.81
N THR A 870 10.43 8.23 -38.88
CA THR A 870 11.74 8.10 -38.22
C THR A 870 12.77 9.07 -38.82
N ALA A 871 12.81 9.20 -40.15
CA ALA A 871 13.71 10.14 -40.82
C ALA A 871 13.41 11.60 -40.43
N ARG A 872 12.14 12.00 -40.32
CA ARG A 872 11.72 13.34 -39.89
C ARG A 872 12.25 13.69 -38.50
N ARG A 873 12.15 12.77 -37.54
CA ARG A 873 12.69 12.98 -36.18
C ARG A 873 14.21 13.12 -36.18
N LEU A 874 14.90 12.38 -37.06
CA LEU A 874 16.35 12.48 -37.21
C LEU A 874 16.75 13.80 -37.86
N ASP A 875 16.01 14.31 -38.85
CA ASP A 875 16.24 15.61 -39.49
C ASP A 875 16.00 16.78 -38.51
N GLU A 876 14.91 16.74 -37.73
CA GLU A 876 14.61 17.71 -36.67
C GLU A 876 15.73 17.79 -35.61
N ARG A 877 16.37 16.65 -35.33
CA ARG A 877 17.49 16.53 -34.39
C ARG A 877 18.82 16.96 -35.02
N LEU A 878 19.06 16.64 -36.28
CA LEU A 878 20.20 17.13 -37.06
C LEU A 878 20.22 18.66 -37.10
N ALA A 879 19.05 19.30 -37.15
CA ALA A 879 18.90 20.75 -37.12
C ALA A 879 19.29 21.40 -35.78
N ARG A 880 19.34 20.63 -34.68
CA ARG A 880 19.68 21.13 -33.33
C ARG A 880 21.12 20.83 -32.94
N ASP A 881 21.61 19.60 -33.22
CA ASP A 881 22.85 19.05 -32.64
C ASP A 881 23.81 18.49 -33.71
N GLY A 882 23.83 19.09 -34.92
CA GLY A 882 24.42 18.55 -36.15
C GLY A 882 25.95 18.37 -36.23
N THR A 883 26.61 17.88 -35.19
CA THR A 883 28.09 17.73 -35.15
C THR A 883 28.59 16.28 -35.20
N ASP A 884 27.72 15.27 -35.09
CA ASP A 884 28.12 13.84 -35.08
C ASP A 884 28.09 13.19 -36.48
N PRO A 885 29.25 12.80 -37.05
CA PRO A 885 29.32 12.10 -38.33
C PRO A 885 28.61 10.73 -38.35
N ALA A 886 28.57 9.99 -37.25
CA ALA A 886 27.90 8.69 -37.18
C ALA A 886 26.37 8.83 -37.25
N PHE A 887 25.85 9.95 -36.74
CA PHE A 887 24.44 10.31 -36.86
C PHE A 887 24.08 10.70 -38.30
N VAL A 888 24.92 11.49 -38.96
CA VAL A 888 24.81 11.81 -40.40
C VAL A 888 24.78 10.53 -41.24
N ALA A 889 25.69 9.59 -41.00
CA ALA A 889 25.74 8.30 -41.72
C ALA A 889 24.42 7.52 -41.63
N ARG A 890 23.84 7.45 -40.42
CA ARG A 890 22.59 6.73 -40.16
C ARG A 890 21.41 7.40 -40.82
N HIS A 891 21.31 8.73 -40.74
CA HIS A 891 20.26 9.49 -41.40
C HIS A 891 20.35 9.36 -42.92
N ALA A 892 21.57 9.46 -43.47
CA ALA A 892 21.85 9.27 -44.88
C ALA A 892 21.41 7.88 -45.37
N GLN A 893 21.75 6.82 -44.62
CA GLN A 893 21.37 5.45 -44.97
C GLN A 893 19.84 5.26 -44.95
N LEU A 894 19.16 5.80 -43.95
CA LEU A 894 17.69 5.70 -43.85
C LEU A 894 17.00 6.41 -45.01
N LEU A 895 17.40 7.64 -45.32
CA LEU A 895 16.84 8.41 -46.44
C LEU A 895 17.05 7.68 -47.76
N TRP A 896 18.28 7.24 -48.04
CA TRP A 896 18.63 6.53 -49.27
C TRP A 896 17.82 5.24 -49.47
N LEU A 897 17.75 4.39 -48.44
CA LEU A 897 16.98 3.14 -48.53
C LEU A 897 15.48 3.40 -48.69
N THR A 898 14.95 4.43 -48.02
CA THR A 898 13.53 4.78 -48.12
C THR A 898 13.19 5.36 -49.50
N GLU A 899 14.05 6.21 -50.07
CA GLU A 899 13.92 6.69 -51.46
C GLU A 899 13.86 5.51 -52.46
N LEU A 900 14.75 4.52 -52.32
CA LEU A 900 14.72 3.30 -53.16
C LEU A 900 13.43 2.50 -52.99
N ALA A 901 12.88 2.44 -51.77
CA ALA A 901 11.62 1.76 -51.51
C ALA A 901 10.43 2.49 -52.14
N VAL A 902 10.38 3.82 -52.05
CA VAL A 902 9.36 4.66 -52.70
C VAL A 902 9.38 4.46 -54.21
N GLU A 903 10.57 4.49 -54.83
CA GLU A 903 10.72 4.25 -56.26
C GLU A 903 10.22 2.85 -56.64
N SER A 904 10.60 1.83 -55.86
CA SER A 904 10.22 0.44 -56.11
C SER A 904 8.71 0.23 -56.03
N VAL A 905 8.04 0.77 -55.00
CA VAL A 905 6.57 0.69 -54.87
C VAL A 905 5.89 1.44 -56.01
N SER A 906 6.38 2.63 -56.37
CA SER A 906 5.81 3.45 -57.44
C SER A 906 5.91 2.77 -58.80
N ARG A 907 7.00 2.04 -59.06
CA ARG A 907 7.23 1.26 -60.29
C ARG A 907 6.70 -0.17 -60.22
N GLN A 908 6.02 -0.56 -59.13
CA GLN A 908 5.53 -1.92 -58.88
C GLN A 908 6.62 -3.00 -59.00
N ARG A 909 7.83 -2.67 -58.56
CA ARG A 909 8.98 -3.59 -58.53
C ARG A 909 9.06 -4.30 -57.18
N PRO A 910 9.37 -5.62 -57.17
CA PRO A 910 9.66 -6.33 -55.93
C PRO A 910 10.85 -5.72 -55.20
N GLN A 911 10.78 -5.67 -53.86
CA GLN A 911 11.88 -5.14 -53.04
C GLN A 911 12.77 -6.24 -52.44
N ASP A 912 12.20 -7.41 -52.17
CA ASP A 912 12.92 -8.51 -51.52
C ASP A 912 13.65 -9.37 -52.57
N ALA A 913 14.76 -9.98 -52.14
CA ALA A 913 15.66 -10.73 -53.01
C ALA A 913 15.89 -12.17 -52.51
N LEU A 914 16.00 -13.11 -53.45
CA LEU A 914 16.55 -14.45 -53.25
C LEU A 914 17.96 -14.47 -53.83
N LEU A 915 18.93 -14.88 -53.01
CA LEU A 915 20.34 -15.01 -53.36
C LEU A 915 20.75 -16.48 -53.30
N TRP A 916 21.32 -16.98 -54.41
CA TRP A 916 21.98 -18.28 -54.48
C TRP A 916 23.48 -18.09 -54.66
N LEU A 917 24.27 -18.77 -53.84
CA LEU A 917 25.72 -18.77 -53.90
C LEU A 917 26.22 -20.21 -54.05
N SER A 918 27.01 -20.48 -55.09
CA SER A 918 27.59 -21.82 -55.32
C SER A 918 28.99 -21.74 -55.93
N VAL A 919 29.89 -22.64 -55.54
CA VAL A 919 31.20 -22.81 -56.20
C VAL A 919 31.15 -23.92 -57.24
N SER A 920 31.95 -23.82 -58.31
CA SER A 920 32.04 -24.85 -59.35
C SER A 920 32.59 -26.18 -58.80
N GLU A 921 32.06 -27.32 -59.27
CA GLU A 921 32.56 -28.64 -58.82
C GLU A 921 34.01 -28.90 -59.24
N SER A 922 34.46 -28.28 -60.33
CA SER A 922 35.86 -28.32 -60.78
C SER A 922 36.80 -27.60 -59.81
N ASP A 923 36.41 -26.42 -59.31
CA ASP A 923 37.23 -25.67 -58.35
C ASP A 923 37.26 -26.35 -56.97
N LEU A 924 36.12 -26.94 -56.56
CA LEU A 924 36.02 -27.69 -55.30
C LEU A 924 36.89 -28.96 -55.31
N LYS A 925 37.08 -29.61 -56.45
CA LYS A 925 38.00 -30.76 -56.61
C LYS A 925 39.46 -30.34 -56.68
N ARG A 926 39.76 -29.18 -57.29
CA ARG A 926 41.12 -28.68 -57.51
C ARG A 926 41.77 -28.19 -56.21
N ASP A 927 41.06 -27.36 -55.43
CA ASP A 927 41.57 -26.80 -54.17
C ASP A 927 40.42 -26.63 -53.15
N PRO A 928 40.03 -27.73 -52.45
CA PRO A 928 38.85 -27.73 -51.60
C PRO A 928 38.95 -26.78 -50.41
N ALA A 929 40.16 -26.52 -49.90
CA ALA A 929 40.38 -25.64 -48.76
C ALA A 929 40.15 -24.17 -49.16
N GLN A 930 40.75 -23.72 -50.27
CA GLN A 930 40.56 -22.37 -50.75
C GLN A 930 39.15 -22.13 -51.30
N ALA A 931 38.53 -23.13 -51.96
CA ALA A 931 37.17 -23.04 -52.47
C ALA A 931 36.15 -22.80 -51.35
N ARG A 932 36.28 -23.56 -50.24
CA ARG A 932 35.44 -23.37 -49.04
C ARG A 932 35.67 -22.01 -48.38
N LEU A 933 36.92 -21.59 -48.25
CA LEU A 933 37.26 -20.30 -47.65
C LEU A 933 36.69 -19.14 -48.47
N TRP A 934 36.77 -19.22 -49.80
CA TRP A 934 36.22 -18.20 -50.69
C TRP A 934 34.70 -18.13 -50.61
N TRP A 935 34.02 -19.28 -50.64
CA TRP A 935 32.57 -19.36 -50.46
C TRP A 935 32.13 -18.76 -49.12
N GLN A 936 32.82 -19.09 -48.02
CA GLN A 936 32.51 -18.53 -46.69
C GLN A 936 32.67 -17.02 -46.65
N ARG A 937 33.74 -16.48 -47.26
CA ARG A 937 33.98 -15.02 -47.32
C ARG A 937 32.90 -14.29 -48.11
N LEU A 938 32.48 -14.83 -49.25
CA LEU A 938 31.39 -14.24 -50.03
C LEU A 938 30.05 -14.32 -49.32
N LEU A 939 29.75 -15.44 -48.66
CA LEU A 939 28.52 -15.54 -47.86
C LEU A 939 28.53 -14.53 -46.71
N ALA A 940 29.64 -14.42 -45.98
CA ALA A 940 29.82 -13.46 -44.90
C ALA A 940 29.69 -12.00 -45.40
N MET A 941 30.21 -11.69 -46.60
CA MET A 941 30.06 -10.38 -47.23
C MET A 941 28.59 -9.98 -47.39
N TYR A 942 27.75 -10.88 -47.94
CA TYR A 942 26.32 -10.60 -48.11
C TYR A 942 25.55 -10.55 -46.80
N MET A 943 25.92 -11.37 -45.81
CA MET A 943 25.33 -11.31 -44.47
C MET A 943 25.67 -9.99 -43.77
N ALA A 944 26.93 -9.55 -43.82
CA ALA A 944 27.37 -8.28 -43.25
C ALA A 944 26.74 -7.07 -43.96
N TRP A 945 26.58 -7.15 -45.28
CA TRP A 945 25.84 -6.15 -46.05
C TRP A 945 24.40 -6.03 -45.55
N ALA A 946 23.65 -7.13 -45.46
CA ALA A 946 22.26 -7.09 -45.01
C ALA A 946 22.12 -6.56 -43.58
N ASP A 947 23.01 -6.99 -42.67
CA ASP A 947 23.04 -6.55 -41.27
C ASP A 947 23.24 -5.03 -41.15
N ARG A 948 24.22 -4.48 -41.85
CA ARG A 948 24.52 -3.04 -41.84
C ARG A 948 23.38 -2.17 -42.39
N ARG A 949 22.53 -2.70 -43.26
CA ARG A 949 21.35 -2.01 -43.80
C ARG A 949 20.07 -2.34 -43.01
N HIS A 950 20.19 -3.03 -41.87
CA HIS A 950 19.07 -3.48 -41.04
C HIS A 950 18.03 -4.31 -41.82
N MET A 951 18.49 -5.12 -42.77
CA MET A 951 17.66 -6.01 -43.55
C MET A 951 17.50 -7.37 -42.86
N ARG A 952 16.34 -7.99 -43.03
CA ARG A 952 16.08 -9.33 -42.50
C ARG A 952 16.62 -10.39 -43.46
N VAL A 953 17.36 -11.34 -42.91
CA VAL A 953 17.96 -12.45 -43.65
C VAL A 953 17.35 -13.77 -43.17
N ASP A 954 16.76 -14.55 -44.08
CA ASP A 954 16.31 -15.92 -43.82
C ASP A 954 17.17 -16.90 -44.65
N THR A 955 18.02 -17.70 -44.01
CA THR A 955 18.80 -18.75 -44.68
C THR A 955 17.91 -19.94 -45.01
N LEU A 956 17.71 -20.22 -46.30
CA LEU A 956 16.85 -21.30 -46.80
C LEU A 956 17.61 -22.63 -46.94
N GLU A 957 18.89 -22.56 -47.31
CA GLU A 957 19.77 -23.70 -47.49
C GLU A 957 21.21 -23.25 -47.25
N GLN A 958 22.00 -24.04 -46.52
CA GLN A 958 23.43 -23.80 -46.36
C GLN A 958 24.14 -25.15 -46.23
N ASP A 959 24.85 -25.54 -47.29
CA ASP A 959 25.66 -26.74 -47.35
C ASP A 959 27.14 -26.35 -47.50
N ALA A 960 27.87 -26.39 -46.38
CA ALA A 960 29.29 -26.08 -46.34
C ALA A 960 30.16 -27.15 -47.04
N THR A 961 29.66 -28.38 -47.13
CA THR A 961 30.34 -29.48 -47.83
C THR A 961 30.28 -29.30 -49.34
N ALA A 962 29.11 -28.92 -49.87
CA ALA A 962 28.90 -28.64 -51.29
C ALA A 962 29.21 -27.19 -51.69
N CYS A 963 29.55 -26.31 -50.74
CA CYS A 963 29.74 -24.87 -50.94
C CYS A 963 28.53 -24.22 -51.64
N ARG A 964 27.33 -24.47 -51.13
CA ARG A 964 26.06 -23.94 -51.64
C ARG A 964 25.28 -23.23 -50.55
N ALA A 965 24.80 -22.03 -50.81
CA ALA A 965 23.91 -21.29 -49.92
C ALA A 965 22.73 -20.68 -50.69
N ARG A 966 21.57 -20.63 -50.02
CA ARG A 966 20.37 -19.95 -50.48
C ARG A 966 19.84 -19.08 -49.36
N VAL A 967 19.65 -17.81 -49.65
CA VAL A 967 19.29 -16.80 -48.65
C VAL A 967 18.18 -15.92 -49.21
N ALA A 968 17.14 -15.68 -48.42
CA ALA A 968 16.13 -14.67 -48.70
C ALA A 968 16.45 -13.42 -47.90
N ILE A 969 16.56 -12.27 -48.57
CA ILE A 969 16.87 -10.99 -47.94
C ILE A 969 15.69 -10.04 -48.16
N ARG A 970 15.15 -9.52 -47.05
CA ARG A 970 13.97 -8.67 -47.03
C ARG A 970 14.28 -7.33 -46.40
N GLY A 971 13.97 -6.26 -47.11
CA GLY A 971 14.29 -4.90 -46.68
C GLY A 971 14.08 -3.90 -47.81
N PHE A 972 14.23 -2.63 -47.49
CA PHE A 972 14.07 -1.57 -48.47
C PHE A 972 15.14 -1.66 -49.57
N GLY A 973 14.69 -1.82 -50.82
CA GLY A 973 15.57 -1.86 -51.99
C GLY A 973 16.52 -3.06 -52.07
N ALA A 974 16.30 -4.15 -51.33
CA ALA A 974 17.23 -5.28 -51.29
C ALA A 974 17.51 -5.89 -52.69
N LEU A 975 16.48 -6.07 -53.51
CA LEU A 975 16.62 -6.53 -54.89
C LEU A 975 17.39 -5.53 -55.75
N ALA A 976 16.99 -4.25 -55.71
CA ALA A 976 17.62 -3.20 -56.52
C ALA A 976 19.13 -3.07 -56.24
N LEU A 977 19.55 -3.30 -54.99
CA LEU A 977 20.96 -3.23 -54.59
C LEU A 977 21.74 -4.51 -54.95
N LEU A 978 21.11 -5.68 -54.91
CA LEU A 978 21.74 -6.96 -55.20
C LEU A 978 21.70 -7.37 -56.68
N GLU A 979 20.82 -6.78 -57.50
CA GLU A 979 20.73 -7.10 -58.93
C GLU A 979 22.09 -6.97 -59.65
N ALA A 980 22.89 -5.98 -59.27
CA ALA A 980 24.22 -5.76 -59.81
C ALA A 980 25.23 -6.86 -59.45
N GLU A 981 24.92 -7.71 -58.48
CA GLU A 981 25.78 -8.82 -58.00
C GLU A 981 25.44 -10.16 -58.67
N HIS A 982 24.49 -10.19 -59.61
CA HIS A 982 24.19 -11.38 -60.40
C HIS A 982 25.33 -11.70 -61.37
N GLY A 983 26.15 -12.71 -61.08
CA GLY A 983 27.27 -13.11 -61.94
C GLY A 983 28.33 -13.96 -61.26
N LEU A 984 29.52 -14.05 -61.87
CA LEU A 984 30.66 -14.81 -61.33
C LEU A 984 31.58 -13.91 -60.48
N HIS A 985 31.89 -14.36 -59.27
CA HIS A 985 32.83 -13.73 -58.33
C HIS A 985 34.13 -14.54 -58.32
N ALA A 986 35.19 -13.96 -58.89
CA ALA A 986 36.48 -14.62 -59.06
C ALA A 986 37.49 -14.16 -58.01
N PHE A 987 38.07 -15.08 -57.25
CA PHE A 987 39.16 -14.82 -56.32
C PHE A 987 40.49 -15.31 -56.87
N GLU A 988 41.46 -14.41 -56.99
CA GLU A 988 42.82 -14.67 -57.47
C GLU A 988 43.79 -14.73 -56.27
N TYR A 989 44.56 -15.82 -56.18
CA TYR A 989 45.55 -16.04 -55.11
C TYR A 989 46.84 -16.62 -55.67
N ASP A 990 47.96 -16.31 -55.01
CA ASP A 990 49.28 -16.83 -55.38
C ASP A 990 49.44 -18.26 -54.84
N THR A 991 49.94 -19.17 -55.67
CA THR A 991 50.26 -20.54 -55.28
C THR A 991 51.69 -20.64 -54.76
N ALA A 992 51.98 -21.68 -53.97
CA ALA A 992 53.32 -21.91 -53.41
C ALA A 992 54.43 -22.01 -54.47
N ASP A 993 54.08 -22.35 -55.72
CA ASP A 993 55.00 -22.48 -56.85
C ASP A 993 55.25 -21.15 -57.61
N GLY A 994 54.74 -20.02 -57.10
CA GLY A 994 54.88 -18.69 -57.74
C GLY A 994 53.93 -18.45 -58.92
N GLY A 995 52.93 -19.31 -59.13
CA GLY A 995 51.86 -19.13 -60.11
C GLY A 995 50.63 -18.45 -59.51
N THR A 996 49.71 -17.94 -60.34
CA THR A 996 48.43 -17.36 -59.89
C THR A 996 47.30 -18.36 -60.15
N ALA A 997 46.57 -18.76 -59.11
CA ALA A 997 45.38 -19.58 -59.21
C ALA A 997 44.11 -18.74 -59.02
N ARG A 998 42.98 -19.25 -59.54
CA ARG A 998 41.67 -18.59 -59.49
C ARG A 998 40.61 -19.58 -59.06
N ILE A 999 39.72 -19.14 -58.18
CA ILE A 999 38.49 -19.85 -57.77
C ILE A 999 37.29 -18.98 -58.13
N VAL A 1000 36.23 -19.59 -58.64
CA VAL A 1000 35.02 -18.88 -59.05
C VAL A 1000 33.81 -19.33 -58.25
N ALA A 1001 33.09 -18.38 -57.69
CA ALA A 1001 31.76 -18.58 -57.12
C ALA A 1001 30.71 -17.92 -58.00
N ALA A 1002 29.62 -18.62 -58.28
CA ALA A 1002 28.44 -18.08 -58.95
C ALA A 1002 27.47 -17.50 -57.91
N VAL A 1003 27.07 -16.25 -58.12
CA VAL A 1003 26.02 -15.56 -57.37
C VAL A 1003 24.84 -15.35 -58.32
N ARG A 1004 23.65 -15.78 -57.93
CA ARG A 1004 22.41 -15.51 -58.65
C ARG A 1004 21.46 -14.79 -57.74
N VAL A 1005 20.85 -13.73 -58.26
CA VAL A 1005 19.86 -12.91 -57.56
C VAL A 1005 18.54 -12.97 -58.34
N ALA A 1006 17.42 -13.15 -57.65
CA ALA A 1006 16.07 -13.11 -58.21
C ALA A 1006 15.09 -12.43 -57.23
N PRO A 1007 13.94 -11.91 -57.68
CA PRO A 1007 12.91 -11.34 -56.79
C PRO A 1007 12.27 -12.39 -55.87
N ASP A 1008 12.04 -12.05 -54.59
CA ASP A 1008 11.19 -12.81 -53.67
C ASP A 1008 9.78 -12.20 -53.64
N SER A 1009 8.90 -12.63 -54.56
CA SER A 1009 7.54 -12.09 -54.64
C SER A 1009 6.58 -12.80 -53.67
N PRO A 1010 5.77 -12.05 -52.89
CA PRO A 1010 4.82 -12.62 -51.95
C PRO A 1010 3.75 -13.47 -52.67
N GLY A 1011 3.36 -14.58 -52.03
CA GLY A 1011 2.36 -15.51 -52.57
C GLY A 1011 2.89 -16.47 -53.64
N ARG A 1012 4.12 -16.32 -54.13
CA ARG A 1012 4.77 -17.33 -54.98
C ARG A 1012 5.52 -18.33 -54.12
N ALA A 1013 5.34 -19.62 -54.40
CA ALA A 1013 6.16 -20.65 -53.77
C ALA A 1013 7.63 -20.41 -54.12
N ARG A 1014 8.48 -20.27 -53.09
CA ARG A 1014 9.93 -20.17 -53.30
C ARG A 1014 10.40 -21.43 -54.03
N PRO A 1015 11.05 -21.32 -55.19
CA PRO A 1015 11.36 -22.48 -56.02
C PRO A 1015 12.20 -23.50 -55.22
N SER A 1016 11.69 -24.72 -55.06
CA SER A 1016 12.32 -25.76 -54.22
C SER A 1016 13.56 -26.37 -54.85
N ARG A 1017 13.70 -26.26 -56.18
CA ARG A 1017 14.90 -26.55 -56.99
C ARG A 1017 15.06 -25.45 -58.04
N ALA A 1018 16.28 -25.20 -58.49
CA ALA A 1018 16.59 -24.24 -59.54
C ALA A 1018 15.80 -24.56 -60.83
N GLN A 1019 14.59 -24.02 -60.94
CA GLN A 1019 13.78 -24.01 -62.14
C GLN A 1019 13.46 -22.55 -62.41
N ASN A 1020 13.73 -22.11 -63.63
CA ASN A 1020 13.30 -20.79 -64.08
C ASN A 1020 11.76 -20.74 -64.19
N ALA A 1021 11.21 -19.52 -64.26
CA ALA A 1021 9.77 -19.24 -64.36
C ALA A 1021 9.04 -19.93 -65.54
N ASN A 1022 9.78 -20.54 -66.49
CA ASN A 1022 9.26 -21.29 -67.62
C ASN A 1022 9.42 -22.83 -67.50
N GLY A 1023 9.71 -23.36 -66.30
CA GLY A 1023 9.68 -24.81 -66.05
C GLY A 1023 10.80 -25.62 -66.70
N HIS A 1024 12.00 -25.07 -66.85
CA HIS A 1024 13.20 -25.84 -67.25
C HIS A 1024 14.16 -26.00 -66.07
N ASN A 1025 14.64 -27.24 -65.89
CA ASN A 1025 15.63 -27.63 -64.87
C ASN A 1025 16.97 -26.93 -65.16
N LEU A 1026 17.48 -26.14 -64.21
CA LEU A 1026 18.82 -25.51 -64.30
C LEU A 1026 19.96 -26.43 -63.83
N VAL A 1027 19.71 -27.71 -63.57
CA VAL A 1027 20.73 -28.61 -63.01
C VAL A 1027 21.35 -29.54 -64.04
N ASP A 1028 20.77 -29.76 -65.22
CA ASP A 1028 21.40 -30.62 -66.24
C ASP A 1028 21.13 -30.11 -67.65
N GLY A 1029 22.20 -29.71 -68.36
CA GLY A 1029 22.26 -29.66 -69.82
C GLY A 1029 21.89 -28.33 -70.49
N HIS A 1030 22.91 -27.49 -70.70
CA HIS A 1030 23.00 -26.37 -71.66
C HIS A 1030 22.05 -25.16 -71.40
N ALA A 1031 22.51 -23.93 -71.15
CA ALA A 1031 23.70 -23.25 -71.65
C ALA A 1031 24.47 -22.54 -70.53
N GLU A 1032 25.80 -22.67 -70.58
CA GLU A 1032 26.77 -21.74 -69.99
C GLU A 1032 26.75 -20.36 -70.69
N ASP A 1033 25.59 -19.92 -71.19
CA ASP A 1033 25.43 -18.63 -71.85
C ASP A 1033 25.47 -17.50 -70.82
N GLU A 1034 26.69 -16.97 -70.70
CA GLU A 1034 27.08 -15.65 -70.22
C GLU A 1034 26.71 -15.24 -68.78
N LEU A 1035 26.95 -16.09 -67.78
CA LEU A 1035 27.28 -15.52 -66.45
C LEU A 1035 28.62 -14.79 -66.57
N ARG A 1036 28.56 -13.47 -66.77
CA ARG A 1036 29.75 -12.62 -66.85
C ARG A 1036 30.42 -12.54 -65.47
N ILE A 1037 31.74 -12.35 -65.48
CA ILE A 1037 32.48 -12.08 -64.25
C ILE A 1037 31.99 -10.73 -63.72
N CYS A 1038 31.32 -10.73 -62.57
CA CYS A 1038 30.80 -9.54 -61.92
C CYS A 1038 31.89 -8.83 -61.14
N ARG A 1039 32.60 -9.57 -60.27
CA ARG A 1039 33.69 -9.03 -59.44
C ARG A 1039 34.94 -9.91 -59.48
N ARG A 1040 36.10 -9.27 -59.51
CA ARG A 1040 37.41 -9.94 -59.32
C ARG A 1040 38.08 -9.43 -58.05
N TYR A 1041 38.54 -10.35 -57.22
CA TYR A 1041 39.12 -10.08 -55.91
C TYR A 1041 40.56 -10.56 -55.89
N ARG A 1042 41.48 -9.66 -55.52
CA ARG A 1042 42.90 -9.97 -55.39
C ARG A 1042 43.42 -9.44 -54.06
N ALA A 1043 44.06 -10.30 -53.26
CA ALA A 1043 44.52 -9.95 -51.91
C ALA A 1043 45.93 -9.33 -51.87
N ALA A 1044 46.81 -9.62 -52.85
CA ALA A 1044 48.18 -9.10 -52.93
C ALA A 1044 48.64 -8.96 -54.41
N PRO A 1045 49.57 -8.05 -54.75
CA PRO A 1045 50.28 -7.09 -53.90
C PRO A 1045 49.52 -5.78 -53.62
N SER A 1046 48.32 -5.62 -54.19
CA SER A 1046 47.43 -4.49 -53.89
C SER A 1046 46.00 -5.01 -53.70
N PRO A 1047 45.45 -4.97 -52.47
CA PRO A 1047 44.16 -5.57 -52.15
C PRO A 1047 43.01 -4.76 -52.76
N LEU A 1048 42.58 -5.16 -53.96
CA LEU A 1048 41.60 -4.44 -54.77
C LEU A 1048 40.50 -5.38 -55.27
N VAL A 1049 39.29 -4.83 -55.37
CA VAL A 1049 38.15 -5.47 -56.06
C VAL A 1049 37.84 -4.70 -57.34
N ARG A 1050 37.81 -5.43 -58.45
CA ARG A 1050 37.40 -4.90 -59.76
C ARG A 1050 35.94 -5.27 -60.02
N ASP A 1051 35.10 -4.27 -60.19
CA ASP A 1051 33.69 -4.43 -60.58
C ASP A 1051 33.58 -4.32 -62.10
N SER A 1052 33.18 -5.41 -62.74
CA SER A 1052 33.09 -5.50 -64.20
C SER A 1052 31.70 -5.15 -64.73
N VAL A 1053 30.69 -5.02 -63.86
CA VAL A 1053 29.32 -4.60 -64.22
C VAL A 1053 29.25 -3.08 -64.29
N ARG A 1054 29.87 -2.42 -63.32
CA ARG A 1054 29.89 -0.95 -63.23
C ARG A 1054 31.11 -0.32 -63.90
N GLY A 1055 32.14 -1.10 -64.24
CA GLY A 1055 33.28 -0.66 -65.07
C GLY A 1055 34.51 -0.12 -64.32
N TRP A 1056 34.63 -0.34 -63.01
CA TRP A 1056 35.58 0.37 -62.13
C TRP A 1056 36.73 -0.50 -61.57
N ARG A 1057 37.82 0.16 -61.16
CA ARG A 1057 38.87 -0.36 -60.25
C ARG A 1057 38.77 0.39 -58.90
N SER A 1058 37.83 0.11 -58.01
CA SER A 1058 37.56 1.09 -56.92
C SER A 1058 37.25 0.58 -55.50
N GLY A 1059 37.20 -0.73 -55.23
CA GLY A 1059 36.91 -1.21 -53.87
C GLY A 1059 38.15 -1.60 -53.06
N ARG A 1060 38.33 -1.03 -51.85
CA ARG A 1060 39.24 -1.60 -50.84
C ARG A 1060 38.75 -3.00 -50.50
N TYR A 1061 39.58 -4.02 -50.72
CA TYR A 1061 39.25 -5.44 -50.52
C TYR A 1061 38.53 -5.69 -49.19
N ASP A 1062 39.04 -5.12 -48.10
CA ASP A 1062 38.47 -5.32 -46.75
C ASP A 1062 37.08 -4.69 -46.60
N ARG A 1063 36.84 -3.50 -47.19
CA ARG A 1063 35.54 -2.82 -47.11
C ARG A 1063 34.47 -3.50 -47.96
N VAL A 1064 34.85 -3.99 -49.14
CA VAL A 1064 33.94 -4.77 -50.00
C VAL A 1064 33.52 -6.05 -49.28
N LEU A 1065 34.47 -6.81 -48.71
CA LEU A 1065 34.16 -8.03 -47.96
C LEU A 1065 33.44 -7.75 -46.63
N ALA A 1066 33.55 -6.54 -46.08
CA ALA A 1066 32.78 -6.09 -44.93
C ALA A 1066 31.33 -5.68 -45.28
N GLY A 1067 30.93 -5.75 -46.56
CA GLY A 1067 29.55 -5.48 -46.99
C GLY A 1067 29.27 -4.03 -47.39
N GLU A 1068 30.27 -3.22 -47.73
CA GLU A 1068 30.10 -1.82 -48.17
C GLU A 1068 30.07 -1.65 -49.71
N PHE A 1069 29.88 -2.74 -50.45
CA PHE A 1069 30.09 -2.78 -51.90
C PHE A 1069 29.13 -1.91 -52.74
N ASP A 1070 28.00 -1.52 -52.16
CA ASP A 1070 26.92 -0.69 -52.69
C ASP A 1070 27.00 0.79 -52.30
N ALA A 1071 27.68 1.08 -51.18
CA ALA A 1071 27.86 2.43 -50.65
C ALA A 1071 29.10 3.14 -51.23
N ILE A 1072 30.03 2.40 -51.85
CA ILE A 1072 31.22 2.99 -52.49
C ILE A 1072 30.76 3.97 -53.59
N PRO A 1073 31.10 5.28 -53.46
CA PRO A 1073 30.70 6.27 -54.44
C PRO A 1073 31.29 5.96 -55.82
N VAL A 1074 30.51 6.26 -56.86
CA VAL A 1074 30.92 6.13 -58.25
C VAL A 1074 31.86 7.29 -58.56
N GLY A 1075 33.17 7.11 -58.34
CA GLY A 1075 34.16 8.12 -58.71
C GLY A 1075 34.45 8.05 -60.20
N GLU A 1076 34.14 9.10 -60.98
CA GLU A 1076 34.81 9.31 -62.27
C GLU A 1076 36.32 9.43 -62.02
N ASP A 1077 37.08 8.52 -62.61
CA ASP A 1077 38.38 8.88 -63.18
C ASP A 1077 38.14 9.38 -64.61
#